data_AF-A0A1Q3Z0T7-F1
#
_entry.id   AF-A0A1Q3Z0T7-F1
#
_cell.length_a   1.000
_cell.length_b   1.000
_cell.length_c   1.000
_cell.angle_alpha   90.00
_cell.angle_beta   90.00
_cell.angle_gamma   90.00
#
_symmetry.space_group_name_H-M   'P 1'
#
loop_
_entity.id
_entity.type
_entity.pdbx_description
1 polymer ?
#
loop_
_entity_poly.entity_id
_entity_poly.type
_entity_poly.pdbx_seq_one_letter_code
_entity_poly.pdbx_strand_id
1 'polypeptide(L)'
;MIKKLLAAALVALVSLTPAIGAQATYSTPTTGPMSFGTFVSSYLNPALTAILTNNSGTTAPAVTGQPGTYQWWVDTSSSPRLLKIYDGSQWLTLASIDATGHVLTVNSSALSGLGSNVLSWLQTPSSANLRSALTDETGSGAAVFATSPTLTTPDLGTPSAATLTNATGLPIASGISGLGTGVATALATPSSANVAAAVTDETGTGALVFGTAPTITLGNATGLPISTGVSGLGSGVATWLATPNSANLRSALTDETGSGAAVFATSPSLTTPNLGTPSAATLTNATGLPVATGISGLGTGVATALATPSSANVAAAVTDETGTGALVFGTSPALTTPNLGTPSAATLTNATGLPLGSGVTGTLPLANGGTGQASAAAARGASGLNIDQATTHGDSDYTIAATDRSVITSASLTAARTWTLPAANSVNAGQHLVVADMAGGINGSNTLTLQRAGSDTINGSASAVLGSQYAYADLISDGVSKWTYPLAGGGGGGSGTVTSVTCGTGLTGGTITTSGTCNVDLGSTVQAYNATLANIAADPSILAAQQIARNGSFAIAQRSLPVTTDNAYSLDGWRLEEENANGASVSQDTADVPVGAGYAAKITVGSGNNGKFGLFSPIENKDMLKLRGGKASLLMPLKATSGLLDSGSHICIALLQWTGTADSVAADPISSWGAAGTNPTLITNWSYAGYSCNLGTTSWADYKLENVSISSSATNIGVMAWSDDRSTTASTDILRIGGYVTLTQGVAAAPAIVLPIEAERVRCLWYYQTYNDGFIFSGNVTSGTYQYSLAWLFPLRTSPSVTLSDLANNGFPASAPTINAATPTQLRVQKVSSGTTTGAIFFFGIPAVDADL
;
A
#
# COMPACT_ATOMS: atom_id res chain seq x y z
N MET A 1 48.04 -14.90 150.09
CA MET A 1 48.63 -15.30 151.38
C MET A 1 47.66 -15.17 152.55
N ILE A 2 46.87 -14.08 152.64
CA ILE A 2 45.92 -13.87 153.77
C ILE A 2 44.74 -14.86 153.79
N LYS A 3 44.36 -15.45 152.65
CA LYS A 3 43.32 -16.50 152.55
C LYS A 3 43.63 -17.81 153.32
N LYS A 4 44.87 -18.05 153.79
CA LYS A 4 45.24 -19.28 154.54
C LYS A 4 45.33 -19.09 156.06
N LEU A 5 45.57 -17.87 156.55
CA LEU A 5 45.82 -17.62 157.98
C LEU A 5 44.53 -17.54 158.81
N LEU A 6 43.47 -16.93 158.27
CA LEU A 6 42.20 -16.87 158.99
C LEU A 6 41.51 -18.25 159.10
N ALA A 7 41.73 -19.15 158.13
CA ALA A 7 41.18 -20.49 158.20
C ALA A 7 41.80 -21.31 159.35
N ALA A 8 43.10 -21.13 159.62
CA ALA A 8 43.77 -21.78 160.74
C ALA A 8 43.34 -21.20 162.11
N ALA A 9 43.09 -19.89 162.19
CA ALA A 9 42.59 -19.23 163.41
C ALA A 9 41.18 -19.70 163.78
N LEU A 10 40.36 -20.03 162.78
CA LEU A 10 39.04 -20.64 162.99
C LEU A 10 39.12 -22.06 163.56
N VAL A 11 40.14 -22.84 163.19
CA VAL A 11 40.28 -24.26 163.60
C VAL A 11 40.81 -24.40 165.04
N ALA A 12 41.67 -23.48 165.51
CA ALA A 12 42.09 -23.47 166.91
C ALA A 12 40.98 -23.00 167.87
N LEU A 13 40.15 -22.03 167.48
CA LEU A 13 39.08 -21.49 168.34
C LEU A 13 37.93 -22.48 168.57
N VAL A 14 37.74 -23.42 167.65
CA VAL A 14 36.79 -24.53 167.80
C VAL A 14 37.30 -25.58 168.81
N SER A 15 38.57 -25.54 169.23
CA SER A 15 39.22 -26.57 170.08
C SER A 15 39.43 -26.22 171.58
N LEU A 16 39.10 -25.00 172.06
CA LEU A 16 39.45 -24.52 173.42
C LEU A 16 38.28 -24.06 174.31
N THR A 17 37.02 -24.19 173.92
CA THR A 17 35.90 -23.84 174.82
C THR A 17 34.65 -24.68 174.57
N PRO A 18 33.82 -24.90 175.60
CA PRO A 18 33.46 -26.26 175.95
C PRO A 18 32.19 -26.73 175.25
N ALA A 19 32.35 -27.83 174.49
CA ALA A 19 31.27 -28.73 174.14
C ALA A 19 30.74 -29.38 175.44
N ILE A 20 29.81 -28.71 176.13
CA ILE A 20 29.15 -29.29 177.31
C ILE A 20 27.91 -30.04 176.86
N GLY A 21 27.88 -31.33 177.19
CA GLY A 21 26.66 -32.06 177.48
C GLY A 21 26.21 -33.06 176.42
N ALA A 22 26.87 -34.23 176.41
CA ALA A 22 26.24 -35.55 176.20
C ALA A 22 25.34 -35.72 174.94
N GLN A 23 25.82 -36.22 173.80
CA GLN A 23 26.28 -37.60 173.46
C GLN A 23 25.16 -38.64 173.31
N ALA A 24 24.99 -39.13 172.09
CA ALA A 24 24.88 -40.54 171.75
C ALA A 24 25.03 -40.61 170.21
N THR A 25 25.48 -41.69 169.57
CA THR A 25 25.67 -43.05 170.05
C THR A 25 26.80 -43.63 169.21
N TYR A 26 27.80 -44.26 169.83
CA TYR A 26 28.91 -44.94 169.16
C TYR A 26 29.01 -46.39 169.65
N SER A 27 29.14 -47.35 168.73
CA SER A 27 29.40 -48.76 169.01
C SER A 27 30.85 -49.19 168.78
N THR A 28 31.33 -49.99 169.73
CA THR A 28 32.66 -50.58 169.83
C THR A 28 32.73 -51.97 169.16
N PRO A 29 33.47 -52.22 168.05
CA PRO A 29 33.69 -53.53 167.44
C PRO A 29 33.97 -54.71 168.37
N THR A 30 33.31 -55.79 168.03
CA THR A 30 32.93 -56.85 168.95
C THR A 30 33.30 -58.17 168.33
N THR A 31 34.50 -58.71 168.62
CA THR A 31 35.20 -59.69 167.75
C THR A 31 35.58 -59.03 166.40
N GLY A 32 36.53 -59.43 165.54
CA GLY A 32 37.77 -60.19 165.69
C GLY A 32 39.01 -59.33 165.29
N PRO A 33 40.24 -59.93 165.30
CA PRO A 33 41.55 -59.27 165.50
C PRO A 33 41.83 -58.13 164.53
N MET A 34 41.45 -56.94 165.01
CA MET A 34 41.48 -55.71 164.24
C MET A 34 42.87 -55.08 164.29
N SER A 35 43.53 -54.90 163.13
CA SER A 35 44.68 -53.98 162.99
C SER A 35 44.24 -52.62 163.54
N PHE A 36 45.14 -51.83 164.10
CA PHE A 36 44.83 -50.47 164.55
C PHE A 36 43.94 -49.65 163.61
N GLY A 37 44.06 -49.80 162.28
CA GLY A 37 43.15 -49.14 161.33
C GLY A 37 41.67 -49.53 161.49
N THR A 38 41.40 -50.78 161.87
CA THR A 38 40.05 -51.28 162.15
C THR A 38 39.53 -50.79 163.52
N PHE A 39 40.40 -50.39 164.46
CA PHE A 39 39.99 -49.58 165.62
C PHE A 39 39.59 -48.15 165.19
N VAL A 40 40.30 -47.56 164.23
CA VAL A 40 40.09 -46.16 163.85
C VAL A 40 38.75 -45.88 163.14
N SER A 41 38.39 -46.53 162.01
CA SER A 41 37.14 -46.20 161.28
C SER A 41 35.85 -46.61 162.01
N SER A 42 35.89 -47.66 162.85
CA SER A 42 34.76 -48.24 163.60
C SER A 42 34.65 -47.84 165.08
N TYR A 43 35.54 -47.00 165.63
CA TYR A 43 35.38 -46.42 167.00
C TYR A 43 35.69 -44.93 167.11
N LEU A 44 36.59 -44.39 166.29
CA LEU A 44 37.07 -43.02 166.45
C LEU A 44 36.26 -42.01 165.62
N ASN A 45 36.05 -42.27 164.32
CA ASN A 45 35.43 -41.32 163.37
C ASN A 45 34.06 -40.78 163.86
N PRO A 46 33.02 -41.59 164.10
CA PRO A 46 31.79 -41.08 164.72
C PRO A 46 31.85 -40.38 166.10
N ALA A 47 32.94 -40.36 166.89
CA ALA A 47 33.03 -39.55 168.12
C ALA A 47 33.30 -38.07 167.78
N LEU A 48 34.06 -37.82 166.70
CA LEU A 48 34.22 -36.49 166.11
C LEU A 48 32.87 -35.95 165.57
N THR A 49 32.02 -36.83 165.03
CA THR A 49 30.66 -36.46 164.61
C THR A 49 29.80 -35.94 165.77
N ALA A 50 30.08 -36.29 167.04
CA ALA A 50 29.26 -35.89 168.20
C ALA A 50 29.60 -34.48 168.78
N ILE A 51 30.88 -34.09 168.89
CA ILE A 51 31.28 -32.70 169.26
C ILE A 51 30.73 -31.70 168.23
N LEU A 52 30.63 -32.18 166.97
CA LEU A 52 30.06 -31.44 165.86
C LEU A 52 28.59 -31.07 166.12
N THR A 53 27.84 -31.87 166.85
CA THR A 53 26.39 -31.65 167.04
C THR A 53 26.07 -30.73 168.21
N ASN A 54 26.81 -30.81 169.32
CA ASN A 54 26.51 -29.98 170.49
C ASN A 54 26.99 -28.51 170.36
N ASN A 55 27.83 -28.15 169.36
CA ASN A 55 28.33 -26.77 169.12
C ASN A 55 27.84 -26.12 167.82
N SER A 56 26.84 -26.71 167.19
CA SER A 56 26.31 -26.20 165.95
C SER A 56 24.87 -26.63 165.75
N GLY A 57 24.17 -25.97 164.82
CA GLY A 57 22.77 -26.27 164.50
C GLY A 57 22.00 -25.01 164.07
N THR A 58 20.70 -25.13 163.86
CA THR A 58 19.81 -24.00 163.48
C THR A 58 19.23 -23.25 164.69
N THR A 59 19.23 -23.86 165.88
CA THR A 59 18.69 -23.28 167.13
C THR A 59 19.82 -23.04 168.13
N ALA A 60 19.82 -21.89 168.83
CA ALA A 60 20.90 -21.48 169.76
C ALA A 60 20.90 -22.28 171.09
N PRO A 61 22.07 -22.58 171.71
CA PRO A 61 22.15 -23.39 172.94
C PRO A 61 21.51 -22.73 174.19
N ALA A 62 20.62 -23.43 174.92
CA ALA A 62 19.97 -23.00 176.19
C ALA A 62 19.76 -24.17 177.20
N VAL A 63 20.46 -24.16 178.36
CA VAL A 63 20.28 -25.09 179.50
C VAL A 63 19.52 -24.33 180.60
N THR A 64 18.22 -24.62 180.81
CA THR A 64 17.31 -23.99 181.81
C THR A 64 17.72 -22.57 182.29
N GLY A 65 17.49 -21.53 181.46
CA GLY A 65 17.67 -20.14 181.88
C GLY A 65 19.06 -19.53 181.59
N GLN A 66 19.26 -19.16 180.31
CA GLN A 66 20.29 -18.28 179.71
C GLN A 66 21.75 -18.75 179.49
N PRO A 67 22.36 -18.33 178.37
CA PRO A 67 23.70 -18.74 177.93
C PRO A 67 24.85 -17.96 178.58
N GLY A 68 26.05 -18.53 178.51
CA GLY A 68 27.28 -17.96 179.06
C GLY A 68 28.00 -16.99 178.12
N THR A 69 28.48 -15.87 178.65
CA THR A 69 29.31 -14.85 177.96
C THR A 69 30.52 -15.49 177.25
N TYR A 70 30.80 -15.14 175.97
CA TYR A 70 31.84 -15.67 175.06
C TYR A 70 31.69 -17.10 174.53
N GLN A 71 30.57 -17.76 174.78
CA GLN A 71 30.27 -19.01 174.11
C GLN A 71 30.27 -18.82 172.58
N TRP A 72 30.94 -19.74 171.87
CA TRP A 72 30.99 -19.77 170.41
C TRP A 72 29.96 -20.77 169.88
N TRP A 73 29.47 -20.50 168.67
CA TRP A 73 28.44 -21.33 168.02
C TRP A 73 28.57 -21.18 166.50
N VAL A 74 28.52 -22.29 165.77
CA VAL A 74 28.46 -22.28 164.30
C VAL A 74 27.01 -22.37 163.85
N ASP A 75 26.59 -21.36 163.10
CA ASP A 75 25.25 -21.24 162.58
C ASP A 75 25.15 -21.91 161.20
N THR A 76 24.24 -22.87 161.12
CA THR A 76 23.96 -23.65 159.91
C THR A 76 22.60 -23.34 159.31
N SER A 77 21.93 -22.31 159.79
CA SER A 77 20.69 -21.84 159.17
C SER A 77 20.94 -21.29 157.76
N SER A 78 22.18 -20.92 157.46
CA SER A 78 22.63 -20.58 156.11
C SER A 78 23.81 -21.42 155.68
N SER A 79 23.88 -21.65 154.37
CA SER A 79 25.13 -21.90 153.70
C SER A 79 25.46 -20.63 152.90
N PRO A 80 26.68 -20.06 152.94
CA PRO A 80 27.81 -20.45 153.78
C PRO A 80 27.49 -20.29 155.26
N ARG A 81 28.15 -21.12 156.07
CA ARG A 81 27.91 -21.16 157.51
C ARG A 81 28.53 -19.96 158.18
N LEU A 82 27.87 -19.46 159.23
CA LEU A 82 28.30 -18.25 159.93
C LEU A 82 28.98 -18.63 161.26
N LEU A 83 30.08 -17.94 161.57
CA LEU A 83 30.75 -18.04 162.87
C LEU A 83 30.36 -16.85 163.77
N LYS A 84 29.86 -17.16 164.98
CA LYS A 84 29.29 -16.17 165.93
C LYS A 84 29.83 -16.28 167.37
N ILE A 85 29.71 -15.18 168.14
CA ILE A 85 30.14 -15.02 169.55
C ILE A 85 29.13 -14.16 170.37
N TYR A 86 28.90 -14.44 171.67
CA TYR A 86 27.93 -13.76 172.58
C TYR A 86 28.59 -12.73 173.53
N ASP A 87 28.05 -11.50 173.65
CA ASP A 87 28.65 -10.36 174.40
C ASP A 87 28.11 -10.15 175.84
N GLY A 88 27.24 -11.05 176.29
CA GLY A 88 26.49 -10.87 177.53
C GLY A 88 25.10 -10.23 177.32
N SER A 89 24.75 -9.82 176.10
CA SER A 89 23.42 -9.30 175.69
C SER A 89 22.90 -9.93 174.39
N GLN A 90 23.75 -10.07 173.35
CA GLN A 90 23.40 -10.53 172.01
C GLN A 90 24.54 -11.29 171.29
N TRP A 91 24.20 -11.88 170.14
CA TRP A 91 25.12 -12.64 169.27
C TRP A 91 25.60 -11.79 168.06
N LEU A 92 26.91 -11.78 167.78
CA LEU A 92 27.56 -10.99 166.69
C LEU A 92 28.19 -11.87 165.59
N THR A 93 28.36 -11.34 164.35
CA THR A 93 28.91 -12.06 163.17
C THR A 93 30.29 -11.53 162.72
N LEU A 94 31.27 -12.42 162.50
CA LEU A 94 32.65 -12.09 162.08
C LEU A 94 33.01 -12.52 160.64
N ALA A 95 32.59 -13.71 160.18
CA ALA A 95 32.97 -14.28 158.88
C ALA A 95 32.04 -15.41 158.36
N SER A 96 32.23 -15.80 157.09
CA SER A 96 31.54 -16.90 156.39
C SER A 96 32.51 -17.96 155.80
N ILE A 97 32.10 -19.27 155.76
CA ILE A 97 32.88 -20.42 155.25
C ILE A 97 32.15 -21.22 154.15
N ASP A 98 32.87 -21.47 153.05
CA ASP A 98 32.50 -22.36 151.95
C ASP A 98 33.53 -23.50 151.75
N ALA A 99 33.09 -24.68 151.30
CA ALA A 99 33.86 -25.92 151.24
C ALA A 99 34.20 -26.40 149.83
N THR A 100 33.33 -26.15 148.86
CA THR A 100 33.53 -26.63 147.48
C THR A 100 34.64 -25.84 146.78
N GLY A 101 34.89 -24.61 147.24
CA GLY A 101 36.00 -23.77 146.78
C GLY A 101 37.11 -23.50 147.80
N HIS A 102 36.98 -23.91 149.07
CA HIS A 102 37.93 -23.56 150.14
C HIS A 102 38.14 -22.04 150.34
N VAL A 103 37.04 -21.28 150.61
CA VAL A 103 37.07 -19.81 150.71
C VAL A 103 36.51 -19.31 152.04
N LEU A 104 37.17 -18.26 152.56
CA LEU A 104 36.73 -17.44 153.69
C LEU A 104 36.68 -15.97 153.27
N THR A 105 35.60 -15.26 153.61
CA THR A 105 35.41 -13.81 153.35
C THR A 105 35.32 -13.03 154.65
N VAL A 106 36.11 -11.96 154.77
CA VAL A 106 36.12 -11.01 155.90
C VAL A 106 35.14 -9.86 155.59
N ASN A 107 34.35 -9.39 156.56
CA ASN A 107 33.39 -8.30 156.37
C ASN A 107 34.12 -6.96 156.13
N SER A 108 33.58 -6.06 155.32
CA SER A 108 34.22 -4.83 154.80
C SER A 108 34.50 -3.69 155.80
N SER A 109 34.44 -3.94 157.11
CA SER A 109 35.31 -3.27 158.09
C SER A 109 36.63 -4.02 158.34
N ALA A 110 36.98 -5.00 157.50
CA ALA A 110 38.34 -5.20 157.05
C ALA A 110 38.73 -4.20 155.92
N LEU A 111 37.78 -3.31 155.52
CA LEU A 111 37.89 -1.88 155.09
C LEU A 111 37.67 -1.48 153.59
N SER A 112 37.00 -0.32 153.35
CA SER A 112 37.07 0.66 152.20
C SER A 112 36.43 0.33 150.82
N GLY A 113 35.80 1.20 149.97
CA GLY A 113 35.48 2.65 149.83
C GLY A 113 35.23 2.99 148.32
N LEU A 114 34.46 4.04 147.96
CA LEU A 114 34.62 4.90 146.75
C LEU A 114 34.18 4.32 145.36
N GLY A 115 33.42 5.10 144.56
CA GLY A 115 32.94 4.69 143.22
C GLY A 115 34.08 4.58 142.21
N SER A 116 34.00 3.69 141.20
CA SER A 116 35.16 3.23 140.42
C SER A 116 36.06 4.30 139.84
N ASN A 117 35.58 5.48 139.44
CA ASN A 117 36.45 6.56 138.92
C ASN A 117 37.09 7.39 140.03
N VAL A 118 36.47 7.42 141.21
CA VAL A 118 37.12 7.88 142.44
C VAL A 118 38.05 6.80 142.97
N LEU A 119 37.67 5.51 142.93
CA LEU A 119 38.49 4.34 143.29
C LEU A 119 39.67 4.12 142.32
N SER A 120 39.49 4.42 141.04
CA SER A 120 40.48 4.34 139.93
C SER A 120 41.35 5.59 139.91
N TRP A 121 40.80 6.75 140.28
CA TRP A 121 41.62 7.91 140.62
C TRP A 121 42.41 7.70 141.92
N LEU A 122 41.84 6.99 142.92
CA LEU A 122 42.51 6.60 144.16
C LEU A 122 43.55 5.49 143.98
N GLN A 123 43.46 4.68 142.90
CA GLN A 123 44.41 3.62 142.56
C GLN A 123 45.45 4.05 141.51
N THR A 124 45.07 4.84 140.49
CA THR A 124 45.90 5.26 139.34
C THR A 124 45.53 6.67 138.82
N PRO A 125 46.26 7.74 139.21
CA PRO A 125 45.96 9.10 138.76
C PRO A 125 46.28 9.34 137.25
N SER A 126 45.30 9.75 136.41
CA SER A 126 45.47 10.19 134.99
C SER A 126 44.37 11.17 134.50
N SER A 127 44.62 11.94 133.42
CA SER A 127 43.70 12.96 132.87
C SER A 127 42.37 12.40 132.31
N ALA A 128 42.32 11.14 131.89
CA ALA A 128 41.06 10.48 131.48
C ALA A 128 40.20 10.11 132.70
N ASN A 129 40.84 9.62 133.77
CA ASN A 129 40.17 9.30 135.03
C ASN A 129 39.74 10.57 135.78
N LEU A 130 40.51 11.67 135.65
CA LEU A 130 40.17 13.00 136.18
C LEU A 130 38.99 13.65 135.44
N ARG A 131 38.86 13.48 134.10
CA ARG A 131 37.72 13.98 133.32
C ARG A 131 36.40 13.33 133.74
N SER A 132 36.44 12.09 134.22
CA SER A 132 35.28 11.44 134.83
C SER A 132 34.99 11.94 136.26
N ALA A 133 35.85 12.77 136.83
CA ALA A 133 35.75 13.29 138.19
C ALA A 133 35.52 14.82 138.27
N LEU A 134 35.68 15.57 137.16
CA LEU A 134 35.42 17.03 137.03
C LEU A 134 33.96 17.30 136.59
N THR A 135 33.39 18.47 136.93
CA THR A 135 31.91 18.71 136.91
C THR A 135 31.43 20.08 136.36
N ASP A 136 32.29 20.92 135.75
CA ASP A 136 31.98 22.33 135.43
C ASP A 136 32.16 22.78 133.96
N GLU A 137 32.21 21.86 133.00
CA GLU A 137 32.29 22.18 131.56
C GLU A 137 30.93 22.61 130.94
N THR A 138 30.92 23.65 130.07
CA THR A 138 29.69 24.14 129.40
C THR A 138 29.40 23.40 128.10
N GLY A 139 28.36 22.55 128.15
CA GLY A 139 27.92 21.66 127.07
C GLY A 139 27.88 20.20 127.53
N SER A 140 26.91 19.42 127.06
CA SER A 140 26.66 18.04 127.51
C SER A 140 27.40 16.95 126.72
N GLY A 141 28.43 17.29 125.94
CA GLY A 141 29.23 16.39 125.08
C GLY A 141 30.67 16.18 125.58
N ALA A 142 31.49 15.46 124.80
CA ALA A 142 32.91 15.28 125.13
C ALA A 142 33.62 16.64 125.27
N ALA A 143 34.51 16.77 126.26
CA ALA A 143 35.33 17.97 126.43
C ALA A 143 36.08 18.31 125.12
N VAL A 144 35.72 19.45 124.53
CA VAL A 144 36.15 19.84 123.17
C VAL A 144 37.48 20.57 123.23
N PHE A 145 38.49 19.99 122.60
CA PHE A 145 39.83 20.58 122.46
C PHE A 145 40.25 20.74 120.98
N ALA A 146 39.29 20.78 120.04
CA ALA A 146 39.55 20.79 118.58
C ALA A 146 39.34 22.17 117.94
N THR A 147 40.10 22.50 116.90
CA THR A 147 40.08 23.79 116.17
C THR A 147 38.88 23.98 115.22
N SER A 148 38.09 22.94 114.96
CA SER A 148 36.87 23.00 114.12
C SER A 148 35.80 21.99 114.58
N PRO A 149 34.96 22.32 115.58
CA PRO A 149 33.92 21.42 116.07
C PRO A 149 32.67 21.44 115.17
N THR A 150 32.15 20.26 114.85
CA THR A 150 30.83 20.11 114.20
C THR A 150 29.75 20.11 115.27
N LEU A 151 28.80 21.05 115.21
CA LEU A 151 27.69 21.18 116.15
C LEU A 151 26.37 20.79 115.48
N THR A 152 25.72 19.75 115.98
CA THR A 152 24.36 19.37 115.56
C THR A 152 23.33 20.10 116.43
N THR A 153 22.41 20.84 115.79
CA THR A 153 21.33 21.67 116.37
C THR A 153 21.73 22.89 117.22
N PRO A 154 22.51 23.86 116.71
CA PRO A 154 22.65 25.16 117.34
C PRO A 154 21.45 26.08 117.00
N ASP A 155 20.82 26.68 118.01
CA ASP A 155 19.84 27.75 117.81
C ASP A 155 20.60 29.09 117.70
N LEU A 156 20.63 29.71 116.52
CA LEU A 156 21.62 30.75 116.15
C LEU A 156 21.10 32.21 116.22
N GLY A 157 19.80 32.44 116.40
CA GLY A 157 19.21 33.79 116.35
C GLY A 157 19.36 34.51 114.99
N THR A 158 19.04 35.81 114.90
CA THR A 158 19.24 36.61 113.67
C THR A 158 20.68 37.15 113.60
N PRO A 159 21.55 36.66 112.70
CA PRO A 159 22.95 37.09 112.66
C PRO A 159 23.11 38.40 111.87
N SER A 160 23.95 39.32 112.36
CA SER A 160 24.32 40.55 111.63
C SER A 160 25.30 40.31 110.47
N ALA A 161 25.92 39.12 110.40
CA ALA A 161 26.76 38.67 109.29
C ALA A 161 26.89 37.13 109.31
N ALA A 162 26.23 36.45 108.38
CA ALA A 162 26.40 35.01 108.16
C ALA A 162 26.47 34.73 106.65
N THR A 163 27.44 33.92 106.23
CA THR A 163 27.49 33.37 104.88
C THR A 163 26.94 31.95 104.92
N LEU A 164 25.76 31.72 104.34
CA LEU A 164 25.05 30.44 104.38
C LEU A 164 25.32 29.62 103.11
N THR A 165 26.43 28.88 103.06
CA THR A 165 26.82 28.13 101.85
C THR A 165 26.02 26.84 101.63
N ASN A 166 25.34 26.30 102.66
CA ASN A 166 24.64 25.01 102.58
C ASN A 166 23.28 25.01 103.34
N ALA A 167 22.59 26.14 103.41
CA ALA A 167 21.26 26.19 104.05
C ALA A 167 20.17 25.69 103.08
N THR A 168 19.60 24.52 103.36
CA THR A 168 18.42 24.01 102.65
C THR A 168 17.14 24.43 103.38
N GLY A 169 16.12 24.91 102.65
CA GLY A 169 14.81 25.30 103.22
C GLY A 169 14.59 26.79 103.51
N LEU A 170 15.39 27.70 102.92
CA LEU A 170 15.16 29.15 103.03
C LEU A 170 13.86 29.55 102.29
N PRO A 171 12.87 30.21 102.94
CA PRO A 171 11.67 30.66 102.25
C PRO A 171 12.00 31.80 101.27
N ILE A 172 11.99 31.55 99.96
CA ILE A 172 12.43 32.51 98.91
C ILE A 172 11.59 33.80 98.92
N ALA A 173 10.31 33.73 99.32
CA ALA A 173 9.40 34.87 99.30
C ALA A 173 9.48 35.79 100.54
N SER A 174 10.02 35.32 101.67
CA SER A 174 10.05 36.08 102.93
C SER A 174 11.37 36.02 103.70
N GLY A 175 12.23 35.04 103.38
CA GLY A 175 13.52 34.79 104.03
C GLY A 175 14.72 35.43 103.34
N ILE A 176 14.53 36.07 102.17
CA ILE A 176 15.58 36.79 101.44
C ILE A 176 15.09 38.23 101.19
N SER A 177 15.78 39.23 101.75
CA SER A 177 15.53 40.64 101.45
C SER A 177 16.56 41.15 100.42
N GLY A 178 16.19 42.15 99.61
CA GLY A 178 17.08 42.80 98.63
C GLY A 178 17.04 42.29 97.19
N LEU A 179 16.11 41.39 96.83
CA LEU A 179 15.88 41.00 95.44
C LEU A 179 15.16 42.13 94.65
N GLY A 180 15.43 42.22 93.34
CA GLY A 180 14.73 43.14 92.44
C GLY A 180 13.22 42.83 92.31
N THR A 181 12.41 43.82 91.95
CA THR A 181 10.96 43.69 91.81
C THR A 181 10.60 42.51 90.89
N GLY A 182 9.67 41.65 91.30
CA GLY A 182 9.22 40.49 90.51
C GLY A 182 10.16 39.26 90.54
N VAL A 183 11.42 39.40 90.95
CA VAL A 183 12.41 38.30 90.96
C VAL A 183 12.02 37.20 91.96
N ALA A 184 11.63 37.56 93.19
CA ALA A 184 11.18 36.59 94.18
C ALA A 184 9.95 35.79 93.71
N THR A 185 9.03 36.45 93.01
CA THR A 185 7.84 35.83 92.43
C THR A 185 8.20 34.89 91.27
N ALA A 186 9.10 35.30 90.37
CA ALA A 186 9.56 34.44 89.27
C ALA A 186 10.28 33.18 89.76
N LEU A 187 11.09 33.28 90.82
CA LEU A 187 11.75 32.14 91.45
C LEU A 187 10.78 31.22 92.21
N ALA A 188 9.75 31.80 92.84
CA ALA A 188 8.75 31.03 93.58
C ALA A 188 7.73 30.33 92.66
N THR A 189 7.31 30.99 91.57
CA THR A 189 6.34 30.48 90.59
C THR A 189 6.73 30.88 89.16
N PRO A 190 7.59 30.08 88.49
CA PRO A 190 8.06 30.43 87.15
C PRO A 190 6.92 30.32 86.13
N SER A 191 6.62 31.44 85.48
CA SER A 191 5.77 31.52 84.29
C SER A 191 6.36 32.56 83.34
N SER A 192 6.02 32.49 82.06
CA SER A 192 6.45 33.51 81.09
C SER A 192 6.04 34.93 81.51
N ALA A 193 4.87 35.09 82.14
CA ALA A 193 4.41 36.36 82.69
C ALA A 193 5.29 36.84 83.86
N ASN A 194 5.62 35.95 84.80
CA ASN A 194 6.47 36.30 85.95
C ASN A 194 7.93 36.53 85.55
N VAL A 195 8.44 35.83 84.53
CA VAL A 195 9.78 36.04 83.97
C VAL A 195 9.84 37.35 83.20
N ALA A 196 8.83 37.68 82.40
CA ALA A 196 8.74 38.98 81.73
C ALA A 196 8.68 40.15 82.73
N ALA A 197 7.96 40.00 83.85
CA ALA A 197 7.93 41.01 84.90
C ALA A 197 9.27 41.16 85.66
N ALA A 198 10.11 40.11 85.67
CA ALA A 198 11.42 40.12 86.33
C ALA A 198 12.56 40.65 85.44
N VAL A 199 12.40 40.66 84.11
CA VAL A 199 13.41 41.12 83.14
C VAL A 199 12.93 42.45 82.55
N THR A 200 13.53 43.56 82.96
CA THR A 200 13.00 44.91 82.71
C THR A 200 13.72 45.69 81.60
N ASP A 201 14.71 45.09 80.91
CA ASP A 201 15.64 45.79 80.02
C ASP A 201 16.01 45.08 78.69
N GLU A 202 15.26 44.06 78.23
CA GLU A 202 15.60 43.37 76.95
C GLU A 202 14.99 44.07 75.72
N THR A 203 15.87 44.53 74.82
CA THR A 203 15.53 44.90 73.44
C THR A 203 16.53 44.30 72.44
N GLY A 204 16.35 43.04 72.01
CA GLY A 204 16.83 42.57 70.69
C GLY A 204 17.48 41.19 70.56
N THR A 205 16.84 40.35 69.72
CA THR A 205 17.35 39.22 68.88
C THR A 205 18.20 38.10 69.51
N GLY A 206 18.39 38.06 70.82
CA GLY A 206 19.00 36.92 71.52
C GLY A 206 18.23 36.56 72.80
N ALA A 207 17.36 35.54 72.74
CA ALA A 207 16.47 35.06 73.80
C ALA A 207 15.24 35.95 74.11
N LEU A 208 14.07 35.29 74.19
CA LEU A 208 12.71 35.81 74.46
C LEU A 208 12.15 36.84 73.46
N VAL A 209 11.58 36.35 72.34
CA VAL A 209 10.79 37.17 71.39
C VAL A 209 9.30 36.97 71.63
N PHE A 210 8.60 38.02 72.07
CA PHE A 210 7.13 38.08 72.11
C PHE A 210 6.60 39.14 71.14
N GLY A 211 5.83 38.76 70.12
CA GLY A 211 5.10 39.69 69.25
C GLY A 211 4.61 39.08 67.94
N THR A 212 3.42 39.46 67.49
CA THR A 212 2.83 39.05 66.20
C THR A 212 3.48 39.82 65.04
N ALA A 213 4.37 39.15 64.30
CA ALA A 213 5.09 39.58 63.08
C ALA A 213 6.39 40.41 63.22
N PRO A 214 7.49 39.84 63.76
CA PRO A 214 8.83 40.42 63.62
C PRO A 214 9.42 40.17 62.22
N THR A 215 10.13 41.14 61.65
CA THR A 215 10.88 41.00 60.38
C THR A 215 12.29 40.48 60.64
N ILE A 216 12.68 39.36 60.02
CA ILE A 216 14.01 38.72 60.19
C ILE A 216 14.75 38.72 58.85
N THR A 217 15.96 39.27 58.79
CA THR A 217 16.84 39.21 57.60
C THR A 217 17.56 37.86 57.56
N LEU A 218 17.26 37.03 56.55
CA LEU A 218 17.78 35.66 56.42
C LEU A 218 18.92 35.60 55.38
N GLY A 219 20.15 35.33 55.83
CA GLY A 219 21.34 35.27 54.95
C GLY A 219 21.53 33.95 54.19
N ASN A 220 21.00 32.83 54.69
CA ASN A 220 21.04 31.54 54.00
C ASN A 220 19.99 30.60 54.63
N ALA A 221 18.79 30.56 54.07
CA ALA A 221 17.68 29.79 54.62
C ALA A 221 17.36 28.58 53.76
N THR A 222 17.83 27.40 54.18
CA THR A 222 17.37 26.12 53.64
C THR A 222 16.00 25.79 54.26
N GLY A 223 15.00 25.51 53.43
CA GLY A 223 13.68 25.07 53.89
C GLY A 223 12.61 26.16 54.09
N LEU A 224 12.82 27.40 53.63
CA LEU A 224 11.72 28.38 53.54
C LEU A 224 10.65 27.85 52.57
N PRO A 225 9.37 27.77 52.97
CA PRO A 225 8.30 27.37 52.06
C PRO A 225 8.12 28.44 50.98
N ILE A 226 8.52 28.17 49.74
CA ILE A 226 8.55 29.18 48.67
C ILE A 226 7.16 29.76 48.35
N SER A 227 6.08 29.02 48.57
CA SER A 227 4.70 29.48 48.34
C SER A 227 4.13 30.40 49.42
N THR A 228 4.73 30.45 50.61
CA THR A 228 4.19 31.21 51.76
C THR A 228 5.23 32.04 52.53
N GLY A 229 6.52 31.77 52.35
CA GLY A 229 7.63 32.36 53.09
C GLY A 229 8.38 33.47 52.35
N VAL A 230 8.10 33.69 51.06
CA VAL A 230 8.70 34.77 50.25
C VAL A 230 7.58 35.62 49.66
N SER A 231 7.54 36.91 50.02
CA SER A 231 6.59 37.88 49.44
C SER A 231 7.23 38.65 48.27
N GLY A 232 6.42 39.10 47.31
CA GLY A 232 6.87 39.91 46.17
C GLY A 232 7.28 39.14 44.91
N LEU A 233 7.14 37.81 44.90
CA LEU A 233 7.28 37.02 43.66
C LEU A 233 6.11 37.34 42.70
N GLY A 234 6.39 37.37 41.40
CA GLY A 234 5.36 37.50 40.36
C GLY A 234 4.35 36.33 40.40
N SER A 235 3.14 36.55 39.88
CA SER A 235 2.11 35.51 39.78
C SER A 235 2.68 34.23 39.16
N GLY A 236 2.41 33.05 39.74
CA GLY A 236 2.90 31.76 39.24
C GLY A 236 4.37 31.41 39.54
N VAL A 237 5.22 32.39 39.87
CA VAL A 237 6.67 32.17 40.13
C VAL A 237 6.90 31.28 41.35
N ALA A 238 6.17 31.50 42.44
CA ALA A 238 6.28 30.68 43.64
C ALA A 238 5.89 29.21 43.39
N THR A 239 4.87 28.99 42.54
CA THR A 239 4.41 27.66 42.13
C THR A 239 5.45 26.95 41.25
N TRP A 240 6.09 27.67 40.33
CA TRP A 240 7.17 27.10 39.51
C TRP A 240 8.39 26.71 40.35
N LEU A 241 8.84 27.58 41.27
CA LEU A 241 9.97 27.29 42.15
C LEU A 241 9.69 26.11 43.10
N ALA A 242 8.44 25.94 43.54
CA ALA A 242 8.03 24.80 44.36
C ALA A 242 7.96 23.48 43.56
N THR A 243 7.45 23.54 42.32
CA THR A 243 7.27 22.35 41.48
C THR A 243 7.62 22.69 40.02
N PRO A 244 8.91 22.63 39.64
CA PRO A 244 9.34 23.08 38.32
C PRO A 244 8.87 22.11 37.22
N ASN A 245 7.95 22.59 36.38
CA ASN A 245 7.55 21.96 35.14
C ASN A 245 7.08 23.03 34.14
N SER A 246 6.91 22.66 32.87
CA SER A 246 6.54 23.61 31.80
C SER A 246 5.18 24.28 32.01
N ALA A 247 4.23 23.64 32.69
CA ALA A 247 2.92 24.22 32.97
C ALA A 247 3.01 25.31 34.05
N ASN A 248 3.79 25.07 35.10
CA ASN A 248 4.03 26.05 36.15
C ASN A 248 4.94 27.19 35.65
N LEU A 249 5.91 26.90 34.77
CA LEU A 249 6.74 27.94 34.14
C LEU A 249 5.90 28.87 33.26
N ARG A 250 4.96 28.33 32.48
CA ARG A 250 3.99 29.13 31.73
C ARG A 250 3.18 30.05 32.64
N SER A 251 2.76 29.58 33.82
CA SER A 251 1.99 30.45 34.73
C SER A 251 2.83 31.60 35.32
N ALA A 252 4.15 31.45 35.36
CA ALA A 252 5.10 32.46 35.83
C ALA A 252 5.47 33.50 34.76
N LEU A 253 5.20 33.17 33.50
CA LEU A 253 5.51 33.90 32.27
C LEU A 253 4.17 34.46 31.75
N THR A 254 3.92 35.76 31.94
CA THR A 254 2.56 36.34 31.84
C THR A 254 2.24 37.06 30.52
N ASP A 255 3.21 37.23 29.62
CA ASP A 255 3.08 37.97 28.36
C ASP A 255 3.26 37.09 27.10
N GLU A 256 3.37 35.78 27.28
CA GLU A 256 3.54 34.82 26.20
C GLU A 256 2.22 34.53 25.48
N THR A 257 2.27 34.63 24.15
CA THR A 257 1.16 34.19 23.29
C THR A 257 1.33 32.71 22.94
N GLY A 258 0.42 31.85 23.43
CA GLY A 258 0.33 30.43 23.07
C GLY A 258 0.27 29.46 24.26
N SER A 259 -0.17 28.23 23.99
CA SER A 259 -0.32 27.15 24.99
C SER A 259 0.80 26.09 24.96
N GLY A 260 1.92 26.35 24.27
CA GLY A 260 3.11 25.48 24.15
C GLY A 260 4.27 25.80 25.11
N ALA A 261 5.41 25.10 25.02
CA ALA A 261 6.60 25.39 25.83
C ALA A 261 7.17 26.79 25.51
N ALA A 262 7.78 27.45 26.50
CA ALA A 262 8.52 28.70 26.27
C ALA A 262 9.72 28.44 25.33
N VAL A 263 9.88 29.28 24.31
CA VAL A 263 10.82 29.05 23.20
C VAL A 263 12.06 29.92 23.37
N PHE A 264 13.17 29.33 23.81
CA PHE A 264 14.44 30.04 24.05
C PHE A 264 15.59 29.64 23.09
N ALA A 265 15.28 28.89 22.03
CA ALA A 265 16.29 28.40 21.09
C ALA A 265 16.56 29.40 19.95
N THR A 266 17.82 29.49 19.49
CA THR A 266 18.15 30.04 18.16
C THR A 266 17.67 29.07 17.08
N SER A 267 16.80 29.55 16.17
CA SER A 267 16.11 28.75 15.15
C SER A 267 15.15 27.68 15.71
N PRO A 268 14.12 28.09 16.47
CA PRO A 268 13.17 27.13 17.03
C PRO A 268 12.31 26.47 15.93
N SER A 269 12.10 25.15 16.03
CA SER A 269 11.12 24.45 15.20
C SER A 269 9.75 24.50 15.88
N LEU A 270 8.78 25.14 15.24
CA LEU A 270 7.40 25.25 15.71
C LEU A 270 6.51 24.40 14.80
N THR A 271 5.89 23.36 15.33
CA THR A 271 5.17 22.36 14.52
C THR A 271 3.72 22.74 14.17
N THR A 272 3.13 23.77 14.79
CA THR A 272 1.80 24.33 14.45
C THR A 272 1.60 25.80 14.91
N PRO A 273 2.51 26.75 14.59
CA PRO A 273 2.32 28.13 15.03
C PRO A 273 1.16 28.79 14.28
N ASN A 274 0.14 29.28 14.99
CA ASN A 274 -0.82 30.23 14.43
C ASN A 274 -0.22 31.64 14.51
N LEU A 275 0.18 32.21 13.38
CA LEU A 275 0.84 33.52 13.30
C LEU A 275 -0.15 34.69 13.10
N GLY A 276 -1.46 34.44 13.03
CA GLY A 276 -2.46 35.45 12.67
C GLY A 276 -2.27 36.01 11.25
N THR A 277 -2.63 37.27 11.03
CA THR A 277 -2.34 38.02 9.80
C THR A 277 -1.14 38.95 10.05
N PRO A 278 0.10 38.52 9.73
CA PRO A 278 1.28 39.36 9.93
C PRO A 278 1.27 40.58 8.99
N SER A 279 1.73 41.74 9.46
CA SER A 279 1.89 42.95 8.64
C SER A 279 2.99 42.81 7.57
N ALA A 280 4.00 41.97 7.84
CA ALA A 280 5.01 41.53 6.89
C ALA A 280 5.63 40.20 7.34
N ALA A 281 5.84 39.27 6.41
CA ALA A 281 6.54 38.01 6.65
C ALA A 281 7.36 37.64 5.40
N THR A 282 8.59 37.15 5.59
CA THR A 282 9.45 36.65 4.50
C THR A 282 9.65 35.14 4.67
N LEU A 283 9.05 34.34 3.80
CA LEU A 283 8.96 32.87 3.94
C LEU A 283 9.96 32.13 3.03
N THR A 284 11.26 32.44 3.12
CA THR A 284 12.29 31.92 2.20
C THR A 284 12.49 30.39 2.24
N ASN A 285 12.15 29.73 3.35
CA ASN A 285 12.35 28.28 3.55
C ASN A 285 11.08 27.55 4.04
N ALA A 286 9.90 28.14 3.85
CA ALA A 286 8.65 27.48 4.25
C ALA A 286 8.25 26.44 3.21
N THR A 287 8.18 25.17 3.60
CA THR A 287 7.61 24.08 2.78
C THR A 287 6.16 23.83 3.19
N GLY A 288 5.29 23.47 2.23
CA GLY A 288 3.88 23.16 2.52
C GLY A 288 2.95 24.36 2.71
N LEU A 289 3.30 25.54 2.18
CA LEU A 289 2.38 26.68 2.12
C LEU A 289 1.13 26.28 1.30
N PRO A 290 -0.10 26.40 1.83
CA PRO A 290 -1.30 26.06 1.08
C PRO A 290 -1.54 27.13 0.01
N VAL A 291 -0.98 26.95 -1.18
CA VAL A 291 -1.01 27.93 -2.28
C VAL A 291 -2.44 28.33 -2.66
N ALA A 292 -3.41 27.41 -2.53
CA ALA A 292 -4.82 27.65 -2.86
C ALA A 292 -5.62 28.50 -1.85
N THR A 293 -5.20 28.56 -0.59
CA THR A 293 -5.98 29.20 0.51
C THR A 293 -5.17 30.12 1.42
N GLY A 294 -3.84 30.04 1.37
CA GLY A 294 -2.92 30.73 2.27
C GLY A 294 -2.29 32.00 1.72
N ILE A 295 -2.50 32.33 0.44
CA ILE A 295 -1.99 33.56 -0.19
C ILE A 295 -3.18 34.40 -0.67
N SER A 296 -3.45 35.51 0.03
CA SER A 296 -4.48 36.48 -0.38
C SER A 296 -3.96 37.41 -1.48
N GLY A 297 -4.83 37.79 -2.42
CA GLY A 297 -4.52 38.81 -3.44
C GLY A 297 -3.88 38.28 -4.72
N LEU A 298 -3.76 36.96 -4.90
CA LEU A 298 -3.46 36.37 -6.21
C LEU A 298 -4.62 36.63 -7.18
N GLY A 299 -4.30 36.82 -8.47
CA GLY A 299 -5.31 36.89 -9.53
C GLY A 299 -6.10 35.59 -9.64
N THR A 300 -7.31 35.65 -10.20
CA THR A 300 -8.16 34.48 -10.47
C THR A 300 -7.35 33.40 -11.18
N GLY A 301 -7.43 32.14 -10.74
CA GLY A 301 -6.73 31.01 -11.37
C GLY A 301 -5.22 30.87 -11.05
N VAL A 302 -4.55 31.93 -10.59
CA VAL A 302 -3.10 31.92 -10.30
C VAL A 302 -2.73 30.91 -9.21
N ALA A 303 -3.53 30.84 -8.13
CA ALA A 303 -3.32 29.88 -7.05
C ALA A 303 -3.40 28.43 -7.53
N THR A 304 -4.34 28.14 -8.43
CA THR A 304 -4.51 26.82 -9.06
C THR A 304 -3.36 26.50 -10.01
N ALA A 305 -2.89 27.48 -10.80
CA ALA A 305 -1.75 27.32 -11.70
C ALA A 305 -0.45 27.00 -10.94
N LEU A 306 -0.20 27.66 -9.82
CA LEU A 306 0.97 27.43 -8.96
C LEU A 306 0.87 26.08 -8.20
N ALA A 307 -0.33 25.70 -7.75
CA ALA A 307 -0.54 24.44 -7.04
C ALA A 307 -0.49 23.21 -7.96
N THR A 308 -0.94 23.33 -9.21
CA THR A 308 -0.97 22.25 -10.19
C THR A 308 -0.73 22.81 -11.59
N PRO A 309 0.53 23.01 -11.99
CA PRO A 309 0.84 23.62 -13.28
C PRO A 309 0.37 22.72 -14.43
N SER A 310 -0.58 23.23 -15.22
CA SER A 310 -1.04 22.64 -16.47
C SER A 310 -1.44 23.76 -17.42
N SER A 311 -1.42 23.50 -18.72
CA SER A 311 -1.83 24.52 -19.71
C SER A 311 -3.25 25.05 -19.44
N ALA A 312 -4.15 24.21 -18.94
CA ALA A 312 -5.51 24.60 -18.55
C ALA A 312 -5.52 25.55 -17.34
N ASN A 313 -4.72 25.25 -16.31
CA ASN A 313 -4.66 26.09 -15.12
C ASN A 313 -3.93 27.41 -15.37
N VAL A 314 -2.91 27.41 -16.26
CA VAL A 314 -2.25 28.64 -16.70
C VAL A 314 -3.21 29.49 -17.54
N ALA A 315 -3.95 28.89 -18.48
CA ALA A 315 -4.96 29.61 -19.26
C ALA A 315 -6.11 30.18 -18.40
N ALA A 316 -6.40 29.59 -17.23
CA ALA A 316 -7.35 30.17 -16.29
C ALA A 316 -6.75 31.32 -15.45
N ALA A 317 -5.42 31.37 -15.33
CA ALA A 317 -4.69 32.40 -14.60
C ALA A 317 -4.43 33.66 -15.43
N VAL A 318 -4.44 33.54 -16.76
CA VAL A 318 -4.34 34.67 -17.68
C VAL A 318 -5.73 34.88 -18.32
N THR A 319 -6.32 36.04 -18.06
CA THR A 319 -7.78 36.26 -18.22
C THR A 319 -8.15 37.18 -19.38
N ASP A 320 -7.17 37.78 -20.05
CA ASP A 320 -7.34 38.72 -21.16
C ASP A 320 -6.95 38.11 -22.52
N GLU A 321 -6.75 36.80 -22.58
CA GLU A 321 -6.50 36.04 -23.80
C GLU A 321 -7.76 35.82 -24.62
N THR A 322 -7.63 36.01 -25.94
CA THR A 322 -8.66 35.61 -26.91
C THR A 322 -8.35 34.21 -27.45
N GLY A 323 -9.21 33.24 -27.16
CA GLY A 323 -9.15 31.88 -27.70
C GLY A 323 -9.12 30.79 -26.62
N THR A 324 -9.38 29.54 -27.02
CA THR A 324 -9.25 28.36 -26.16
C THR A 324 -8.05 27.54 -26.65
N GLY A 325 -6.91 27.54 -25.96
CA GLY A 325 -5.69 26.86 -26.43
C GLY A 325 -4.39 27.25 -25.71
N ALA A 326 -3.24 26.90 -26.29
CA ALA A 326 -1.92 27.25 -25.77
C ALA A 326 -1.65 28.76 -25.91
N LEU A 327 -0.95 29.34 -24.92
CA LEU A 327 -0.56 30.75 -24.94
C LEU A 327 0.43 31.03 -26.08
N VAL A 328 0.18 32.08 -26.86
CA VAL A 328 0.97 32.44 -28.05
C VAL A 328 1.76 33.71 -27.76
N PHE A 329 3.05 33.57 -27.45
CA PHE A 329 3.94 34.67 -27.04
C PHE A 329 4.92 35.14 -28.12
N GLY A 330 4.79 34.66 -29.37
CA GLY A 330 5.75 34.92 -30.45
C GLY A 330 5.30 35.99 -31.46
N THR A 331 6.26 36.70 -32.07
CA THR A 331 6.04 37.43 -33.33
C THR A 331 5.92 36.44 -34.49
N SER A 332 4.86 36.53 -35.29
CA SER A 332 4.56 35.60 -36.40
C SER A 332 4.29 34.15 -35.97
N PRO A 333 3.30 33.91 -35.09
CA PRO A 333 2.97 32.56 -34.65
C PRO A 333 2.41 31.70 -35.79
N ALA A 334 2.86 30.45 -35.88
CA ALA A 334 2.26 29.45 -36.76
C ALA A 334 1.03 28.84 -36.08
N LEU A 335 -0.17 29.13 -36.60
CA LEU A 335 -1.42 28.59 -36.09
C LEU A 335 -1.89 27.44 -36.99
N THR A 336 -1.92 26.22 -36.47
CA THR A 336 -2.53 25.07 -37.13
C THR A 336 -4.03 25.06 -36.79
N THR A 337 -4.88 25.27 -37.81
CA THR A 337 -6.36 25.33 -37.73
C THR A 337 -6.97 26.47 -36.86
N PRO A 338 -6.62 27.75 -37.06
CA PRO A 338 -7.33 28.85 -36.40
C PRO A 338 -8.75 29.00 -36.98
N ASN A 339 -9.77 28.92 -36.13
CA ASN A 339 -11.13 29.36 -36.50
C ASN A 339 -11.25 30.87 -36.25
N LEU A 340 -11.20 31.67 -37.31
CA LEU A 340 -11.27 33.14 -37.24
C LEU A 340 -12.72 33.68 -37.27
N GLY A 341 -13.74 32.82 -37.34
CA GLY A 341 -15.13 33.24 -37.54
C GLY A 341 -15.36 33.98 -38.87
N THR A 342 -16.30 34.93 -38.89
CA THR A 342 -16.50 35.87 -40.01
C THR A 342 -15.87 37.21 -39.64
N PRO A 343 -14.63 37.50 -40.05
CA PRO A 343 -13.99 38.77 -39.76
C PRO A 343 -14.69 39.91 -40.50
N SER A 344 -14.86 41.07 -39.84
CA SER A 344 -15.40 42.28 -40.47
C SER A 344 -14.42 42.88 -41.51
N ALA A 345 -13.12 42.65 -41.33
CA ALA A 345 -12.07 42.93 -42.30
C ALA A 345 -10.85 42.02 -42.04
N ALA A 346 -10.27 41.44 -43.10
CA ALA A 346 -9.03 40.69 -43.03
C ALA A 346 -8.25 40.83 -44.35
N THR A 347 -6.93 40.99 -44.27
CA THR A 347 -6.03 41.00 -45.44
C THR A 347 -5.22 39.71 -45.45
N LEU A 348 -5.52 38.80 -46.38
CA LEU A 348 -4.95 37.45 -46.44
C LEU A 348 -3.97 37.29 -47.61
N THR A 349 -2.79 37.90 -47.52
CA THR A 349 -1.82 37.94 -48.63
C THR A 349 -1.17 36.59 -48.96
N ASN A 350 -1.00 35.70 -47.97
CA ASN A 350 -0.30 34.41 -48.12
C ASN A 350 -1.18 33.20 -47.81
N ALA A 351 -2.51 33.36 -47.77
CA ALA A 351 -3.42 32.25 -47.51
C ALA A 351 -3.56 31.37 -48.75
N THR A 352 -3.05 30.14 -48.68
CA THR A 352 -3.27 29.11 -49.70
C THR A 352 -4.50 28.28 -49.33
N GLY A 353 -5.42 28.03 -50.27
CA GLY A 353 -6.59 27.16 -50.05
C GLY A 353 -7.90 27.87 -49.67
N LEU A 354 -8.09 29.14 -50.06
CA LEU A 354 -9.38 29.83 -49.90
C LEU A 354 -10.49 29.10 -50.70
N PRO A 355 -11.61 28.71 -50.07
CA PRO A 355 -12.73 28.11 -50.80
C PRO A 355 -13.38 29.14 -51.73
N LEU A 356 -13.11 29.08 -53.03
CA LEU A 356 -13.60 30.07 -54.00
C LEU A 356 -15.13 30.08 -54.16
N GLY A 357 -15.82 29.00 -53.77
CA GLY A 357 -17.29 28.88 -53.86
C GLY A 357 -18.07 29.42 -52.66
N SER A 358 -17.42 29.63 -51.50
CA SER A 358 -18.10 30.05 -50.26
C SER A 358 -17.33 31.09 -49.44
N GLY A 359 -16.00 31.14 -49.59
CA GLY A 359 -15.11 32.04 -48.84
C GLY A 359 -14.72 33.32 -49.58
N VAL A 360 -15.04 33.45 -50.87
CA VAL A 360 -14.86 34.69 -51.65
C VAL A 360 -16.22 35.20 -52.06
N THR A 361 -16.67 36.32 -51.48
CA THR A 361 -17.89 37.02 -51.87
C THR A 361 -17.54 38.21 -52.77
N GLY A 362 -18.22 38.34 -53.91
CA GLY A 362 -17.98 39.41 -54.89
C GLY A 362 -17.39 38.93 -56.23
N THR A 363 -16.99 39.87 -57.08
CA THR A 363 -16.46 39.58 -58.42
C THR A 363 -14.95 39.30 -58.38
N LEU A 364 -14.52 38.14 -58.88
CA LEU A 364 -13.10 37.82 -59.04
C LEU A 364 -12.55 38.51 -60.31
N PRO A 365 -11.45 39.30 -60.25
CA PRO A 365 -10.87 39.94 -61.43
C PRO A 365 -10.32 38.94 -62.47
N LEU A 366 -10.26 39.36 -63.73
CA LEU A 366 -9.78 38.52 -64.85
C LEU A 366 -8.34 38.04 -64.67
N ALA A 367 -7.45 38.88 -64.13
CA ALA A 367 -6.05 38.52 -63.85
C ALA A 367 -5.91 37.36 -62.85
N ASN A 368 -6.95 37.11 -62.04
CA ASN A 368 -7.00 36.04 -61.05
C ASN A 368 -7.88 34.86 -61.53
N GLY A 369 -8.11 34.73 -62.84
CA GLY A 369 -8.92 33.65 -63.43
C GLY A 369 -10.44 33.84 -63.32
N GLY A 370 -10.91 34.99 -62.83
CA GLY A 370 -12.33 35.34 -62.81
C GLY A 370 -12.82 35.99 -64.11
N THR A 371 -14.04 36.51 -64.09
CA THR A 371 -14.61 37.26 -65.24
C THR A 371 -14.68 38.76 -64.98
N GLY A 372 -14.46 39.21 -63.75
CA GLY A 372 -14.66 40.59 -63.31
C GLY A 372 -16.13 41.05 -63.34
N GLN A 373 -17.09 40.13 -63.51
CA GLN A 373 -18.50 40.45 -63.70
C GLN A 373 -19.38 39.83 -62.61
N ALA A 374 -20.47 40.52 -62.27
CA ALA A 374 -21.40 40.10 -61.21
C ALA A 374 -22.50 39.14 -61.70
N SER A 375 -22.63 38.92 -63.01
CA SER A 375 -23.65 38.02 -63.58
C SER A 375 -23.11 37.21 -64.75
N ALA A 376 -23.74 36.06 -65.02
CA ALA A 376 -23.36 35.19 -66.14
C ALA A 376 -23.55 35.87 -67.50
N ALA A 377 -24.59 36.68 -67.67
CA ALA A 377 -24.83 37.41 -68.93
C ALA A 377 -23.75 38.47 -69.17
N ALA A 378 -23.39 39.26 -68.13
CA ALA A 378 -22.31 40.23 -68.23
C ALA A 378 -20.96 39.55 -68.45
N ALA A 379 -20.71 38.38 -67.83
CA ALA A 379 -19.51 37.60 -68.06
C ALA A 379 -19.35 37.17 -69.52
N ARG A 380 -20.41 36.66 -70.17
CA ARG A 380 -20.37 36.23 -71.57
C ARG A 380 -20.22 37.38 -72.56
N GLY A 381 -20.71 38.59 -72.23
CA GLY A 381 -20.56 39.80 -73.04
C GLY A 381 -19.37 40.69 -72.67
N ALA A 382 -18.57 40.32 -71.67
CA ALA A 382 -17.43 41.14 -71.25
C ALA A 382 -16.30 41.05 -72.26
N SER A 383 -15.63 42.18 -72.54
CA SER A 383 -14.49 42.26 -73.46
C SER A 383 -13.36 41.26 -73.17
N GLY A 384 -13.24 40.78 -71.92
CA GLY A 384 -12.26 39.77 -71.53
C GLY A 384 -12.58 38.34 -72.00
N LEU A 385 -13.85 37.92 -71.96
CA LEU A 385 -14.26 36.57 -72.41
C LEU A 385 -14.81 36.59 -73.85
N ASN A 386 -15.64 37.59 -74.14
CA ASN A 386 -16.11 37.91 -75.47
C ASN A 386 -16.76 36.70 -76.18
N ILE A 387 -17.83 36.16 -75.60
CA ILE A 387 -18.51 34.95 -76.05
C ILE A 387 -19.80 35.30 -76.81
N ASP A 388 -20.64 36.17 -76.25
CA ASP A 388 -21.96 36.55 -76.80
C ASP A 388 -21.97 38.00 -77.35
N GLN A 389 -20.96 38.40 -78.12
CA GLN A 389 -20.87 39.74 -78.70
C GLN A 389 -21.00 39.71 -80.24
N ALA A 390 -21.99 40.43 -80.76
CA ALA A 390 -22.16 40.65 -82.20
C ALA A 390 -21.90 42.11 -82.56
N THR A 391 -21.04 42.33 -83.53
CA THR A 391 -20.73 43.65 -84.10
C THR A 391 -21.60 43.84 -85.33
N THR A 392 -22.49 44.83 -85.30
CA THR A 392 -23.30 45.20 -86.47
C THR A 392 -22.52 46.17 -87.35
N HIS A 393 -22.58 45.97 -88.66
CA HIS A 393 -21.97 46.89 -89.63
C HIS A 393 -22.94 47.19 -90.78
N GLY A 394 -22.87 48.42 -91.29
CA GLY A 394 -23.80 48.94 -92.30
C GLY A 394 -23.30 48.79 -93.74
N ASP A 395 -23.82 49.61 -94.65
CA ASP A 395 -23.48 49.63 -96.08
C ASP A 395 -22.15 50.38 -96.34
N SER A 396 -21.04 49.83 -95.84
CA SER A 396 -19.68 50.31 -96.10
C SER A 396 -18.64 49.20 -95.91
N ASP A 397 -17.42 49.45 -96.36
CA ASP A 397 -16.28 48.55 -96.08
C ASP A 397 -15.97 48.54 -94.58
N TYR A 398 -15.44 47.42 -94.08
CA TYR A 398 -15.13 47.22 -92.66
C TYR A 398 -13.78 46.55 -92.48
N THR A 399 -13.06 46.91 -91.42
CA THR A 399 -11.91 46.15 -90.95
C THR A 399 -12.31 45.48 -89.65
N ILE A 400 -12.47 44.16 -89.69
CA ILE A 400 -12.93 43.36 -88.56
C ILE A 400 -11.84 43.34 -87.49
N ALA A 401 -12.21 43.63 -86.25
CA ALA A 401 -11.28 43.64 -85.12
C ALA A 401 -10.96 42.21 -84.66
N ALA A 402 -9.77 42.00 -84.09
CA ALA A 402 -9.42 40.70 -83.47
C ALA A 402 -10.32 40.35 -82.26
N THR A 403 -10.98 41.38 -81.69
CA THR A 403 -12.00 41.26 -80.66
C THR A 403 -13.40 41.04 -81.23
N ASP A 404 -13.61 40.99 -82.54
CA ASP A 404 -14.91 40.59 -83.07
C ASP A 404 -15.04 39.05 -83.04
N ARG A 405 -16.28 38.57 -82.87
CA ARG A 405 -16.60 37.14 -82.82
C ARG A 405 -17.74 36.79 -83.76
N SER A 406 -18.71 37.70 -83.88
CA SER A 406 -19.70 37.71 -84.94
C SER A 406 -19.79 39.12 -85.52
N VAL A 407 -19.71 39.25 -86.84
CA VAL A 407 -19.93 40.51 -87.55
C VAL A 407 -21.09 40.32 -88.51
N ILE A 408 -22.12 41.15 -88.35
CA ILE A 408 -23.40 40.97 -89.04
C ILE A 408 -23.81 42.24 -89.78
N THR A 409 -24.40 42.07 -90.97
CA THR A 409 -24.98 43.20 -91.71
C THR A 409 -26.17 43.78 -90.96
N SER A 410 -26.33 45.11 -91.04
CA SER A 410 -27.45 45.86 -90.43
C SER A 410 -28.27 46.68 -91.43
N ALA A 411 -27.89 46.65 -92.73
CA ALA A 411 -28.56 47.38 -93.79
C ALA A 411 -28.42 46.65 -95.14
N SER A 412 -29.25 47.01 -96.12
CA SER A 412 -29.11 46.55 -97.51
C SER A 412 -27.88 47.14 -98.18
N LEU A 413 -27.12 46.34 -98.94
CA LEU A 413 -25.93 46.81 -99.64
C LEU A 413 -26.31 47.51 -100.94
N THR A 414 -25.78 48.71 -101.18
CA THR A 414 -26.01 49.46 -102.43
C THR A 414 -24.90 49.26 -103.47
N ALA A 415 -23.77 48.68 -103.05
CA ALA A 415 -22.64 48.28 -103.90
C ALA A 415 -21.97 47.03 -103.30
N ALA A 416 -21.06 46.39 -104.04
CA ALA A 416 -20.19 45.36 -103.47
C ALA A 416 -19.31 45.96 -102.36
N ARG A 417 -19.23 45.28 -101.20
CA ARG A 417 -18.46 45.72 -100.03
C ARG A 417 -17.34 44.76 -99.69
N THR A 418 -16.29 45.29 -99.07
CA THR A 418 -15.14 44.51 -98.63
C THR A 418 -14.98 44.58 -97.12
N TRP A 419 -15.07 43.43 -96.46
CA TRP A 419 -14.76 43.29 -95.04
C TRP A 419 -13.44 42.55 -94.88
N THR A 420 -12.45 43.23 -94.31
CA THR A 420 -11.10 42.69 -94.13
C THR A 420 -11.04 41.97 -92.79
N LEU A 421 -10.66 40.69 -92.81
CA LEU A 421 -10.46 39.87 -91.61
C LEU A 421 -9.29 40.41 -90.78
N PRO A 422 -9.26 40.17 -89.47
CA PRO A 422 -8.05 40.38 -88.67
C PRO A 422 -6.94 39.41 -89.12
N ALA A 423 -5.69 39.75 -88.81
CA ALA A 423 -4.57 38.85 -89.08
C ALA A 423 -4.78 37.52 -88.34
N ALA A 424 -4.54 36.39 -89.00
CA ALA A 424 -4.79 35.07 -88.42
C ALA A 424 -4.00 34.85 -87.11
N ASN A 425 -2.81 35.45 -86.97
CA ASN A 425 -1.99 35.43 -85.76
C ASN A 425 -2.40 36.44 -84.66
N SER A 426 -3.36 37.31 -84.93
CA SER A 426 -3.91 38.25 -83.93
C SER A 426 -5.05 37.65 -83.10
N VAL A 427 -5.44 36.42 -83.44
CA VAL A 427 -6.45 35.60 -82.75
C VAL A 427 -5.87 34.23 -82.39
N ASN A 428 -6.48 33.53 -81.45
CA ASN A 428 -6.01 32.20 -81.05
C ASN A 428 -6.27 31.16 -82.17
N ALA A 429 -5.43 30.13 -82.23
CA ALA A 429 -5.67 28.97 -83.11
C ALA A 429 -6.99 28.28 -82.75
N GLY A 430 -7.79 27.95 -83.75
CA GLY A 430 -9.14 27.42 -83.60
C GLY A 430 -10.21 28.46 -83.26
N GLN A 431 -9.87 29.76 -83.17
CA GLN A 431 -10.88 30.80 -82.92
C GLN A 431 -11.81 30.94 -84.13
N HIS A 432 -13.11 30.86 -83.85
CA HIS A 432 -14.18 31.13 -84.81
C HIS A 432 -14.45 32.63 -84.91
N LEU A 433 -14.76 33.07 -86.13
CA LEU A 433 -15.24 34.40 -86.47
C LEU A 433 -16.35 34.23 -87.49
N VAL A 434 -17.58 34.53 -87.07
CA VAL A 434 -18.75 34.45 -87.95
C VAL A 434 -18.91 35.78 -88.67
N VAL A 435 -19.01 35.74 -89.99
CA VAL A 435 -19.47 36.87 -90.80
C VAL A 435 -20.75 36.48 -91.49
N ALA A 436 -21.85 37.19 -91.25
CA ALA A 436 -23.17 36.80 -91.73
C ALA A 436 -24.00 37.98 -92.25
N ASP A 437 -24.75 37.73 -93.31
CA ASP A 437 -25.73 38.68 -93.84
C ASP A 437 -27.09 38.54 -93.13
N MET A 438 -27.19 38.97 -91.86
CA MET A 438 -28.46 38.86 -91.13
C MET A 438 -29.53 39.86 -91.58
N ALA A 439 -29.15 40.97 -92.22
CA ALA A 439 -30.09 41.96 -92.75
C ALA A 439 -30.62 41.63 -94.17
N GLY A 440 -30.13 40.55 -94.80
CA GLY A 440 -30.48 40.20 -96.19
C GLY A 440 -30.01 41.24 -97.21
N GLY A 441 -28.89 41.90 -96.94
CA GLY A 441 -28.39 43.02 -97.73
C GLY A 441 -27.63 42.64 -98.98
N ILE A 442 -27.16 41.40 -99.11
CA ILE A 442 -26.52 40.88 -100.33
C ILE A 442 -27.60 40.59 -101.38
N ASN A 443 -27.41 40.84 -102.68
CA ASN A 443 -28.49 40.62 -103.67
C ASN A 443 -28.03 40.08 -105.04
N GLY A 444 -26.91 39.35 -105.05
CA GLY A 444 -26.32 38.78 -106.27
C GLY A 444 -25.51 39.80 -107.10
N SER A 445 -25.95 41.06 -107.16
CA SER A 445 -25.18 42.16 -107.78
C SER A 445 -24.28 42.88 -106.76
N ASN A 446 -24.80 43.08 -105.55
CA ASN A 446 -24.06 43.65 -104.42
C ASN A 446 -23.66 42.50 -103.49
N THR A 447 -22.37 42.19 -103.47
CA THR A 447 -21.78 41.08 -102.73
C THR A 447 -20.96 41.56 -101.54
N LEU A 448 -20.69 40.66 -100.60
CA LEU A 448 -19.76 40.91 -99.50
C LEU A 448 -18.49 40.09 -99.69
N THR A 449 -17.38 40.77 -99.97
CA THR A 449 -16.04 40.17 -100.11
C THR A 449 -15.33 40.17 -98.77
N LEU A 450 -15.06 38.97 -98.26
CA LEU A 450 -14.17 38.73 -97.13
C LEU A 450 -12.73 38.77 -97.64
N GLN A 451 -12.00 39.80 -97.25
CA GLN A 451 -10.61 40.02 -97.67
C GLN A 451 -9.67 39.55 -96.56
N ARG A 452 -8.62 38.81 -96.93
CA ARG A 452 -7.56 38.45 -95.98
C ARG A 452 -6.80 39.69 -95.47
N ALA A 453 -6.20 39.60 -94.29
CA ALA A 453 -5.16 40.54 -93.86
C ALA A 453 -3.79 40.18 -94.46
N GLY A 454 -2.94 41.18 -94.70
CA GLY A 454 -1.50 40.99 -94.92
C GLY A 454 -1.14 40.01 -96.03
N SER A 455 -0.65 38.81 -95.67
CA SER A 455 -0.31 37.69 -96.56
C SER A 455 -1.04 36.39 -96.18
N ASP A 456 -2.10 36.49 -95.38
CA ASP A 456 -2.86 35.33 -94.90
C ASP A 456 -3.55 34.60 -96.05
N THR A 457 -4.25 33.51 -95.78
CA THR A 457 -5.10 32.86 -96.79
C THR A 457 -6.45 32.52 -96.23
N ILE A 458 -7.48 32.56 -97.08
CA ILE A 458 -8.84 32.09 -96.77
C ILE A 458 -9.09 30.86 -97.65
N ASN A 459 -9.12 29.66 -97.08
CA ASN A 459 -9.17 28.38 -97.84
C ASN A 459 -8.13 28.35 -99.00
N GLY A 460 -6.92 28.86 -98.76
CA GLY A 460 -5.84 28.94 -99.77
C GLY A 460 -5.96 30.09 -100.79
N SER A 461 -7.00 30.93 -100.70
CA SER A 461 -7.25 32.08 -101.59
C SER A 461 -7.03 33.43 -100.89
N ALA A 462 -6.98 34.52 -101.66
CA ALA A 462 -6.82 35.87 -101.12
C ALA A 462 -8.11 36.48 -100.55
N SER A 463 -9.26 35.97 -100.96
CA SER A 463 -10.57 36.47 -100.57
C SER A 463 -11.62 35.36 -100.66
N ALA A 464 -12.74 35.54 -99.98
CA ALA A 464 -13.96 34.75 -100.14
C ALA A 464 -15.15 35.68 -100.39
N VAL A 465 -16.11 35.30 -101.24
CA VAL A 465 -17.25 36.17 -101.57
C VAL A 465 -18.55 35.53 -101.10
N LEU A 466 -19.34 36.27 -100.32
CA LEU A 466 -20.72 35.96 -100.00
C LEU A 466 -21.62 36.63 -101.04
N GLY A 467 -22.22 35.82 -101.92
CA GLY A 467 -22.96 36.29 -103.10
C GLY A 467 -24.48 36.16 -103.04
N SER A 468 -25.01 35.46 -102.03
CA SER A 468 -26.44 35.20 -101.86
C SER A 468 -26.99 35.91 -100.61
N GLN A 469 -28.27 36.30 -100.64
CA GLN A 469 -28.97 36.79 -99.44
C GLN A 469 -28.82 35.80 -98.30
N TYR A 470 -28.60 36.31 -97.08
CA TYR A 470 -28.47 35.51 -95.86
C TYR A 470 -27.29 34.52 -95.86
N ALA A 471 -26.32 34.72 -96.75
CA ALA A 471 -25.09 33.95 -96.72
C ALA A 471 -24.26 34.26 -95.47
N TYR A 472 -23.53 33.26 -94.98
CA TYR A 472 -22.59 33.41 -93.88
C TYR A 472 -21.31 32.62 -94.14
N ALA A 473 -20.23 33.00 -93.47
CA ALA A 473 -19.00 32.23 -93.35
C ALA A 473 -18.62 32.13 -91.88
N ASP A 474 -18.40 30.90 -91.40
CA ASP A 474 -17.80 30.64 -90.09
C ASP A 474 -16.31 30.36 -90.29
N LEU A 475 -15.49 31.38 -90.04
CA LEU A 475 -14.06 31.35 -90.31
C LEU A 475 -13.30 30.91 -89.06
N ILE A 476 -12.44 29.92 -89.21
CA ILE A 476 -11.62 29.34 -88.16
C ILE A 476 -10.16 29.71 -88.45
N SER A 477 -9.53 30.44 -87.53
CA SER A 477 -8.11 30.78 -87.65
C SER A 477 -7.20 29.61 -87.28
N ASP A 478 -6.06 29.44 -87.94
CA ASP A 478 -4.98 28.56 -87.48
C ASP A 478 -4.06 29.23 -86.44
N GLY A 479 -4.31 30.50 -86.10
CA GLY A 479 -3.50 31.29 -85.17
C GLY A 479 -2.16 31.76 -85.76
N VAL A 480 -1.95 31.59 -87.07
CA VAL A 480 -0.66 31.88 -87.72
C VAL A 480 -0.83 32.67 -89.00
N SER A 481 -1.52 32.12 -90.01
CA SER A 481 -1.61 32.73 -91.35
C SER A 481 -2.81 32.27 -92.20
N LYS A 482 -3.72 31.45 -91.63
CA LYS A 482 -4.82 30.86 -92.39
C LYS A 482 -6.14 31.05 -91.67
N TRP A 483 -7.14 31.38 -92.46
CA TRP A 483 -8.54 31.26 -92.15
C TRP A 483 -9.13 30.13 -92.99
N THR A 484 -9.77 29.17 -92.34
CA THR A 484 -10.52 28.12 -93.02
C THR A 484 -11.98 28.28 -92.68
N TYR A 485 -12.86 28.12 -93.66
CA TYR A 485 -14.27 27.96 -93.37
C TYR A 485 -14.75 26.75 -94.13
N PRO A 486 -15.56 25.87 -93.52
CA PRO A 486 -16.17 24.79 -94.28
C PRO A 486 -16.96 25.45 -95.40
N LEU A 487 -16.65 25.09 -96.65
CA LEU A 487 -17.65 25.20 -97.69
C LEU A 487 -18.80 24.36 -97.16
N ALA A 488 -19.85 24.99 -96.65
CA ALA A 488 -21.09 24.28 -96.45
C ALA A 488 -21.31 23.49 -97.74
N GLY A 489 -21.50 22.17 -97.63
CA GLY A 489 -22.09 21.38 -98.71
C GLY A 489 -23.47 21.97 -98.96
N GLY A 490 -23.49 23.11 -99.65
CA GLY A 490 -24.66 23.93 -99.85
C GLY A 490 -25.50 23.21 -100.86
N GLY A 491 -26.62 22.69 -100.39
CA GLY A 491 -27.75 22.31 -101.23
C GLY A 491 -28.18 23.50 -102.08
N GLY A 492 -27.56 23.65 -103.24
CA GLY A 492 -28.15 24.28 -104.41
C GLY A 492 -28.71 23.17 -105.27
N GLY A 493 -30.03 23.16 -105.49
CA GLY A 493 -30.73 22.16 -106.29
C GLY A 493 -30.26 22.14 -107.75
N GLY A 494 -29.18 21.42 -108.03
CA GLY A 494 -28.78 21.01 -109.37
C GLY A 494 -29.32 19.60 -109.65
N SER A 495 -30.17 19.48 -110.68
CA SER A 495 -30.57 18.19 -111.23
C SER A 495 -29.33 17.43 -111.70
N GLY A 496 -29.04 16.28 -111.07
CA GLY A 496 -28.06 15.31 -111.53
C GLY A 496 -28.73 13.94 -111.61
N THR A 497 -28.59 13.25 -112.74
CA THR A 497 -28.99 11.85 -112.90
C THR A 497 -27.99 10.97 -112.15
N VAL A 498 -28.47 10.14 -111.23
CA VAL A 498 -27.65 9.14 -110.54
C VAL A 498 -27.21 8.06 -111.54
N THR A 499 -25.93 8.05 -111.91
CA THR A 499 -25.34 7.05 -112.83
C THR A 499 -24.97 5.74 -112.14
N SER A 500 -24.82 5.76 -110.81
CA SER A 500 -24.57 4.57 -110.01
C SER A 500 -24.92 4.76 -108.54
N VAL A 501 -25.36 3.70 -107.87
CA VAL A 501 -25.56 3.62 -106.42
C VAL A 501 -24.61 2.58 -105.84
N THR A 502 -23.62 2.98 -105.04
CA THR A 502 -22.71 2.04 -104.35
C THR A 502 -23.24 1.72 -102.96
N CYS A 503 -23.44 0.43 -102.65
CA CYS A 503 -23.84 0.00 -101.32
C CYS A 503 -22.71 0.30 -100.30
N GLY A 504 -23.03 1.05 -99.24
CA GLY A 504 -22.08 1.43 -98.20
C GLY A 504 -21.72 0.30 -97.23
N THR A 505 -20.86 0.60 -96.26
CA THR A 505 -20.46 -0.35 -95.21
C THR A 505 -21.66 -0.89 -94.44
N GLY A 506 -21.81 -2.22 -94.37
CA GLY A 506 -22.94 -2.91 -93.72
C GLY A 506 -24.05 -3.38 -94.67
N LEU A 507 -23.91 -3.13 -95.98
CA LEU A 507 -24.83 -3.58 -97.03
C LEU A 507 -24.10 -4.46 -98.06
N THR A 508 -24.72 -5.54 -98.53
CA THR A 508 -24.23 -6.36 -99.66
C THR A 508 -24.88 -5.92 -100.97
N GLY A 509 -24.13 -5.94 -102.08
CA GLY A 509 -24.68 -5.61 -103.41
C GLY A 509 -23.77 -4.83 -104.37
N GLY A 510 -22.57 -4.41 -103.97
CA GLY A 510 -21.61 -3.73 -104.87
C GLY A 510 -22.10 -2.37 -105.39
N THR A 511 -21.60 -1.95 -106.57
CA THR A 511 -22.05 -0.72 -107.25
C THR A 511 -23.11 -1.04 -108.30
N ILE A 512 -24.31 -0.47 -108.14
CA ILE A 512 -25.48 -0.66 -109.01
C ILE A 512 -25.46 0.41 -110.10
N THR A 513 -25.33 0.01 -111.37
CA THR A 513 -25.31 0.94 -112.53
C THR A 513 -26.53 0.79 -113.44
N THR A 514 -27.33 -0.27 -113.30
CA THR A 514 -28.52 -0.54 -114.13
C THR A 514 -29.71 -1.02 -113.30
N SER A 515 -29.57 -2.15 -112.61
CA SER A 515 -30.52 -2.66 -111.62
C SER A 515 -29.80 -3.61 -110.65
N GLY A 516 -30.25 -3.67 -109.41
CA GLY A 516 -29.62 -4.44 -108.35
C GLY A 516 -30.25 -4.11 -106.99
N THR A 517 -29.86 -4.82 -105.95
CA THR A 517 -30.36 -4.61 -104.58
C THR A 517 -29.19 -4.41 -103.62
N CYS A 518 -29.23 -3.33 -102.83
CA CYS A 518 -28.42 -3.23 -101.62
C CYS A 518 -29.20 -3.90 -100.48
N ASN A 519 -28.76 -5.09 -100.07
CA ASN A 519 -29.36 -5.81 -98.94
C ASN A 519 -28.56 -5.54 -97.67
N VAL A 520 -29.21 -5.62 -96.50
CA VAL A 520 -28.48 -5.61 -95.22
C VAL A 520 -27.54 -6.81 -95.20
N ASP A 521 -26.26 -6.58 -94.90
CA ASP A 521 -25.28 -7.66 -94.79
C ASP A 521 -25.52 -8.46 -93.50
N LEU A 522 -26.49 -9.36 -93.55
CA LEU A 522 -26.76 -10.32 -92.48
C LEU A 522 -25.55 -11.22 -92.23
N GLY A 523 -24.67 -11.43 -93.21
CA GLY A 523 -23.47 -12.26 -93.08
C GLY A 523 -22.41 -11.62 -92.19
N SER A 524 -22.03 -10.37 -92.46
CA SER A 524 -21.09 -9.64 -91.59
C SER A 524 -21.71 -9.26 -90.25
N THR A 525 -23.02 -8.98 -90.20
CA THR A 525 -23.73 -8.69 -88.95
C THR A 525 -23.81 -9.94 -88.06
N VAL A 526 -24.11 -11.11 -88.63
CA VAL A 526 -24.10 -12.39 -87.90
C VAL A 526 -22.68 -12.81 -87.55
N GLN A 527 -21.66 -12.53 -88.37
CA GLN A 527 -20.26 -12.78 -88.00
C GLN A 527 -19.78 -11.85 -86.89
N ALA A 528 -20.17 -10.56 -86.90
CA ALA A 528 -19.87 -9.63 -85.82
C ALA A 528 -20.60 -10.04 -84.53
N TYR A 529 -21.87 -10.45 -84.62
CA TYR A 529 -22.63 -10.98 -83.49
C TYR A 529 -22.04 -12.29 -82.97
N ASN A 530 -21.62 -13.22 -83.84
CA ASN A 530 -20.95 -14.47 -83.46
C ASN A 530 -19.55 -14.22 -82.90
N ALA A 531 -18.82 -13.22 -83.39
CA ALA A 531 -17.55 -12.79 -82.82
C ALA A 531 -17.76 -12.14 -81.45
N THR A 532 -18.84 -11.38 -81.27
CA THR A 532 -19.22 -10.80 -79.97
C THR A 532 -19.66 -11.90 -78.99
N LEU A 533 -20.45 -12.87 -79.43
CA LEU A 533 -20.81 -14.07 -78.66
C LEU A 533 -19.59 -14.93 -78.34
N ALA A 534 -18.65 -15.10 -79.26
CA ALA A 534 -17.39 -15.80 -79.04
C ALA A 534 -16.51 -15.03 -78.05
N ASN A 535 -16.51 -13.69 -78.10
CA ASN A 535 -15.81 -12.85 -77.12
C ASN A 535 -16.49 -12.89 -75.75
N ILE A 536 -17.82 -12.94 -75.67
CA ILE A 536 -18.58 -13.13 -74.42
C ILE A 536 -18.37 -14.55 -73.85
N ALA A 537 -18.28 -15.57 -74.72
CA ALA A 537 -17.95 -16.94 -74.35
C ALA A 537 -16.45 -17.16 -74.10
N ALA A 538 -15.59 -16.23 -74.52
CA ALA A 538 -14.17 -16.21 -74.23
C ALA A 538 -13.83 -15.28 -73.06
N ASP A 539 -14.76 -14.41 -72.64
CA ASP A 539 -14.65 -13.56 -71.47
C ASP A 539 -14.69 -14.43 -70.20
N PRO A 540 -13.55 -14.59 -69.50
CA PRO A 540 -13.47 -15.46 -68.33
C PRO A 540 -14.32 -14.94 -67.17
N SER A 541 -14.78 -13.69 -67.20
CA SER A 541 -15.64 -13.10 -66.16
C SER A 541 -17.10 -13.56 -66.25
N ILE A 542 -17.57 -13.94 -67.46
CA ILE A 542 -18.95 -14.38 -67.72
C ILE A 542 -19.07 -15.91 -67.62
N LEU A 543 -17.98 -16.64 -67.89
CA LEU A 543 -17.79 -18.06 -67.58
C LEU A 543 -16.84 -18.24 -66.39
N ALA A 544 -17.00 -17.44 -65.32
CA ALA A 544 -16.12 -17.49 -64.15
C ALA A 544 -15.89 -18.93 -63.72
N ALA A 545 -14.67 -19.42 -63.93
CA ALA A 545 -14.28 -20.75 -63.52
C ALA A 545 -14.49 -20.79 -62.01
N GLN A 546 -15.54 -21.49 -61.57
CA GLN A 546 -15.92 -21.44 -60.17
C GLN A 546 -14.88 -22.21 -59.38
N GLN A 547 -14.22 -21.52 -58.46
CA GLN A 547 -13.27 -22.14 -57.53
C GLN A 547 -14.01 -23.16 -56.65
N ILE A 548 -13.63 -24.44 -56.78
CA ILE A 548 -14.22 -25.54 -56.01
C ILE A 548 -13.32 -25.96 -54.86
N ALA A 549 -11.99 -25.77 -54.97
CA ALA A 549 -11.08 -26.04 -53.86
C ALA A 549 -11.46 -25.16 -52.64
N ARG A 550 -11.40 -25.73 -51.44
CA ARG A 550 -11.64 -25.01 -50.18
C ARG A 550 -10.32 -24.56 -49.57
N ASN A 551 -10.35 -23.36 -49.00
CA ASN A 551 -9.19 -22.67 -48.45
C ASN A 551 -7.96 -22.76 -49.35
N GLY A 552 -8.16 -22.71 -50.68
CA GLY A 552 -7.05 -22.79 -51.64
C GLY A 552 -6.12 -21.60 -51.55
N SER A 553 -6.58 -20.50 -50.93
CA SER A 553 -5.76 -19.35 -50.58
C SER A 553 -4.89 -19.55 -49.35
N PHE A 554 -5.20 -20.57 -48.53
CA PHE A 554 -4.63 -20.79 -47.19
C PHE A 554 -4.74 -19.57 -46.26
N ALA A 555 -5.62 -18.61 -46.56
CA ALA A 555 -5.78 -17.39 -45.79
C ALA A 555 -6.49 -17.63 -44.45
N ILE A 556 -7.30 -18.68 -44.36
CA ILE A 556 -8.06 -19.03 -43.16
C ILE A 556 -7.27 -20.07 -42.36
N ALA A 557 -6.87 -19.71 -41.14
CA ALA A 557 -6.04 -20.52 -40.25
C ALA A 557 -6.46 -20.28 -38.79
N GLN A 558 -7.70 -20.59 -38.48
CA GLN A 558 -8.33 -20.32 -37.18
C GLN A 558 -7.89 -21.31 -36.10
N ARG A 559 -7.38 -22.48 -36.50
CA ARG A 559 -6.81 -23.50 -35.60
C ARG A 559 -5.43 -23.10 -35.10
N SER A 560 -5.04 -23.67 -33.95
CA SER A 560 -3.67 -23.54 -33.44
C SER A 560 -2.69 -24.22 -34.40
N LEU A 561 -1.69 -23.47 -34.88
CA LEU A 561 -0.61 -23.95 -35.74
C LEU A 561 0.73 -23.82 -34.98
N PRO A 562 1.71 -24.73 -35.19
CA PRO A 562 1.69 -25.79 -36.19
C PRO A 562 0.91 -27.05 -35.76
N VAL A 563 0.31 -27.74 -36.73
CA VAL A 563 -0.27 -29.08 -36.53
C VAL A 563 0.78 -30.14 -36.88
N THR A 564 0.98 -31.12 -35.99
CA THR A 564 2.01 -32.18 -36.13
C THR A 564 1.42 -33.60 -36.06
N THR A 565 0.09 -33.70 -36.03
CA THR A 565 -0.60 -34.96 -35.85
C THR A 565 -1.17 -35.41 -37.18
N ASP A 566 -0.91 -36.67 -37.52
CA ASP A 566 -1.50 -37.34 -38.68
C ASP A 566 -3.04 -37.26 -38.67
N ASN A 567 -3.62 -37.05 -39.85
CA ASN A 567 -5.05 -36.90 -40.14
C ASN A 567 -5.74 -35.72 -39.41
N ALA A 568 -4.97 -34.83 -38.79
CA ALA A 568 -5.53 -33.65 -38.13
C ALA A 568 -5.75 -32.51 -39.14
N TYR A 569 -6.88 -31.82 -39.01
CA TYR A 569 -7.14 -30.59 -39.77
C TYR A 569 -6.19 -29.47 -39.32
N SER A 570 -5.65 -28.74 -40.30
CA SER A 570 -4.70 -27.64 -40.12
C SER A 570 -5.27 -26.32 -40.61
N LEU A 571 -5.02 -25.93 -41.86
CA LEU A 571 -5.51 -24.69 -42.48
C LEU A 571 -6.99 -24.86 -42.87
N ASP A 572 -7.88 -24.97 -41.88
CA ASP A 572 -9.35 -25.03 -41.94
C ASP A 572 -9.96 -25.63 -43.22
N GLY A 573 -9.71 -26.93 -43.43
CA GLY A 573 -10.18 -27.69 -44.60
C GLY A 573 -9.13 -28.60 -45.23
N TRP A 574 -7.88 -28.47 -44.79
CA TRP A 574 -6.76 -29.31 -45.18
C TRP A 574 -6.27 -30.15 -44.00
N ARG A 575 -5.98 -31.43 -44.25
CA ARG A 575 -5.46 -32.38 -43.28
C ARG A 575 -4.01 -32.69 -43.57
N LEU A 576 -3.23 -32.82 -42.51
CA LEU A 576 -1.88 -33.35 -42.55
C LEU A 576 -1.96 -34.87 -42.64
N GLU A 577 -1.36 -35.47 -43.66
CA GLU A 577 -1.24 -36.92 -43.78
C GLU A 577 0.23 -37.30 -43.64
N GLU A 578 0.57 -38.24 -42.76
CA GLU A 578 1.95 -38.62 -42.45
C GLU A 578 2.14 -40.14 -42.46
N GLU A 579 3.32 -40.60 -42.88
CA GLU A 579 3.69 -42.01 -42.74
C GLU A 579 4.17 -42.36 -41.33
N ASN A 580 4.92 -41.43 -40.73
CA ASN A 580 5.53 -41.59 -39.42
C ASN A 580 4.95 -40.54 -38.46
N ALA A 581 4.74 -40.91 -37.19
CA ALA A 581 4.27 -39.96 -36.19
C ALA A 581 5.25 -38.78 -36.02
N ASN A 582 4.73 -37.55 -36.12
CA ASN A 582 5.52 -36.31 -36.13
C ASN A 582 6.48 -36.23 -37.33
N GLY A 583 6.08 -36.81 -38.47
CA GLY A 583 6.89 -36.85 -39.69
C GLY A 583 7.04 -35.48 -40.35
N ALA A 584 6.08 -34.60 -40.13
CA ALA A 584 5.99 -33.25 -40.63
C ALA A 584 5.18 -32.35 -39.67
N SER A 585 5.11 -31.07 -40.02
CA SER A 585 4.34 -30.08 -39.29
C SER A 585 3.82 -29.03 -40.27
N VAL A 586 2.55 -28.67 -40.14
CA VAL A 586 1.89 -27.71 -41.03
C VAL A 586 1.71 -26.38 -40.32
N SER A 587 2.17 -25.32 -40.97
CA SER A 587 2.02 -23.92 -40.53
C SER A 587 1.59 -23.03 -41.70
N GLN A 588 1.10 -21.82 -41.40
CA GLN A 588 0.81 -20.79 -42.40
C GLN A 588 2.07 -19.94 -42.62
N ASP A 589 2.53 -19.82 -43.86
CA ASP A 589 3.65 -18.96 -44.25
C ASP A 589 3.11 -17.69 -44.92
N THR A 590 3.62 -16.54 -44.49
CA THR A 590 3.28 -15.20 -45.00
C THR A 590 4.49 -14.50 -45.63
N ALA A 591 5.69 -15.08 -45.46
CA ALA A 591 6.94 -14.46 -45.88
C ALA A 591 7.42 -14.99 -47.23
N ASP A 592 7.26 -16.30 -47.48
CA ASP A 592 7.63 -16.94 -48.73
C ASP A 592 6.38 -17.49 -49.42
N VAL A 593 5.74 -16.64 -50.21
CA VAL A 593 4.46 -16.90 -50.91
C VAL A 593 4.61 -16.56 -52.40
N PRO A 594 3.84 -17.21 -53.30
CA PRO A 594 3.91 -16.89 -54.72
C PRO A 594 3.30 -15.52 -55.02
N VAL A 595 3.68 -14.93 -56.15
CA VAL A 595 3.22 -13.60 -56.58
C VAL A 595 1.70 -13.58 -56.72
N GLY A 596 1.03 -12.66 -56.03
CA GLY A 596 -0.44 -12.55 -56.03
C GLY A 596 -1.15 -13.36 -54.93
N ALA A 597 -0.42 -14.15 -54.14
CA ALA A 597 -0.93 -14.76 -52.91
C ALA A 597 -0.52 -13.94 -51.67
N GLY A 598 -1.35 -13.99 -50.61
CA GLY A 598 -0.98 -13.48 -49.28
C GLY A 598 -0.42 -14.53 -48.34
N TYR A 599 -0.66 -15.83 -48.63
CA TYR A 599 -0.38 -16.95 -47.73
C TYR A 599 0.07 -18.19 -48.50
N ALA A 600 0.70 -19.13 -47.81
CA ALA A 600 1.02 -20.47 -48.30
C ALA A 600 0.93 -21.50 -47.16
N ALA A 601 0.60 -22.74 -47.49
CA ALA A 601 0.76 -23.85 -46.56
C ALA A 601 2.23 -24.26 -46.52
N LYS A 602 2.86 -24.22 -45.35
CA LYS A 602 4.24 -24.64 -45.13
C LYS A 602 4.28 -25.92 -44.33
N ILE A 603 4.72 -26.97 -44.99
CA ILE A 603 4.89 -28.30 -44.42
C ILE A 603 6.38 -28.50 -44.16
N THR A 604 6.78 -28.49 -42.89
CA THR A 604 8.18 -28.63 -42.46
C THR A 604 8.40 -30.04 -41.94
N VAL A 605 9.44 -30.72 -42.42
CA VAL A 605 9.79 -32.08 -41.97
C VAL A 605 10.05 -32.09 -40.46
N GLY A 606 9.38 -33.01 -39.77
CA GLY A 606 9.39 -33.15 -38.32
C GLY A 606 10.47 -34.10 -37.81
N SER A 607 10.40 -34.47 -36.53
CA SER A 607 11.36 -35.37 -35.89
C SER A 607 11.20 -36.83 -36.31
N GLY A 608 10.03 -37.24 -36.81
CA GLY A 608 9.78 -38.53 -37.43
C GLY A 608 10.17 -38.56 -38.92
N ASN A 609 11.29 -37.93 -39.27
CA ASN A 609 11.73 -37.73 -40.65
C ASN A 609 11.94 -39.04 -41.43
N ASN A 610 12.27 -38.94 -42.71
CA ASN A 610 12.42 -40.07 -43.64
C ASN A 610 11.12 -40.85 -43.93
N GLY A 611 9.96 -40.27 -43.62
CA GLY A 611 8.65 -40.74 -44.06
C GLY A 611 8.04 -39.81 -45.08
N LYS A 612 7.11 -40.32 -45.89
CA LYS A 612 6.28 -39.48 -46.75
C LYS A 612 5.29 -38.66 -45.92
N PHE A 613 4.92 -37.52 -46.45
CA PHE A 613 3.95 -36.62 -45.82
C PHE A 613 3.26 -35.75 -46.87
N GLY A 614 2.08 -35.24 -46.56
CA GLY A 614 1.34 -34.39 -47.47
C GLY A 614 0.19 -33.64 -46.84
N LEU A 615 -0.52 -32.92 -47.70
CA LEU A 615 -1.78 -32.25 -47.37
C LEU A 615 -2.89 -32.80 -48.24
N PHE A 616 -4.03 -33.09 -47.61
CA PHE A 616 -5.23 -33.59 -48.24
C PHE A 616 -6.44 -32.71 -47.89
N SER A 617 -7.25 -32.36 -48.89
CA SER A 617 -8.52 -31.65 -48.67
C SER A 617 -9.67 -32.40 -49.33
N PRO A 618 -10.61 -32.97 -48.55
CA PRO A 618 -11.84 -33.54 -49.09
C PRO A 618 -12.83 -32.43 -49.41
N ILE A 619 -13.45 -32.50 -50.59
CA ILE A 619 -14.49 -31.59 -51.06
C ILE A 619 -15.85 -32.30 -51.03
N GLU A 620 -16.85 -31.61 -50.49
CA GLU A 620 -18.20 -32.12 -50.29
C GLU A 620 -18.92 -32.43 -51.61
N ASN A 621 -19.86 -33.36 -51.52
CA ASN A 621 -20.76 -33.75 -52.58
C ASN A 621 -21.47 -32.55 -53.19
N LYS A 622 -21.94 -31.62 -52.36
CA LYS A 622 -22.64 -30.41 -52.80
C LYS A 622 -21.76 -29.50 -53.67
N ASP A 623 -20.48 -29.39 -53.36
CA ASP A 623 -19.57 -28.47 -54.05
C ASP A 623 -18.99 -29.10 -55.32
N MET A 624 -18.81 -30.43 -55.34
CA MET A 624 -18.30 -31.13 -56.52
C MET A 624 -19.35 -31.42 -57.60
N LEU A 625 -20.65 -31.17 -57.38
CA LEU A 625 -21.74 -31.57 -58.31
C LEU A 625 -21.48 -31.21 -59.78
N LYS A 626 -20.89 -30.03 -60.03
CA LYS A 626 -20.57 -29.55 -61.39
C LYS A 626 -19.45 -30.35 -62.08
N LEU A 627 -18.62 -31.06 -61.32
CA LEU A 627 -17.53 -31.88 -61.84
C LEU A 627 -17.98 -33.31 -62.16
N ARG A 628 -19.08 -33.79 -61.56
CA ARG A 628 -19.54 -35.19 -61.68
C ARG A 628 -19.78 -35.57 -63.15
N GLY A 629 -19.14 -36.65 -63.60
CA GLY A 629 -19.26 -37.13 -64.97
C GLY A 629 -18.66 -36.20 -66.03
N GLY A 630 -17.97 -35.15 -65.61
CA GLY A 630 -17.38 -34.13 -66.47
C GLY A 630 -15.86 -34.11 -66.41
N LYS A 631 -15.30 -32.96 -66.77
CA LYS A 631 -13.87 -32.67 -66.75
C LYS A 631 -13.54 -31.71 -65.63
N ALA A 632 -12.47 -31.99 -64.90
CA ALA A 632 -11.92 -31.12 -63.88
C ALA A 632 -10.46 -30.79 -64.20
N SER A 633 -10.02 -29.60 -63.81
CA SER A 633 -8.64 -29.19 -63.90
C SER A 633 -8.19 -28.52 -62.61
N LEU A 634 -7.00 -28.89 -62.12
CA LEU A 634 -6.38 -28.40 -60.90
C LEU A 634 -5.14 -27.56 -61.27
N LEU A 635 -4.99 -26.40 -60.64
CA LEU A 635 -3.76 -25.62 -60.56
C LEU A 635 -3.31 -25.60 -59.11
N MET A 636 -2.04 -25.92 -58.87
CA MET A 636 -1.44 -25.91 -57.55
C MET A 636 -0.02 -25.31 -57.63
N PRO A 637 0.24 -24.17 -56.99
CA PRO A 637 1.57 -23.58 -56.95
C PRO A 637 2.40 -24.32 -55.91
N LEU A 638 3.62 -24.72 -56.26
CA LEU A 638 4.49 -25.47 -55.36
C LEU A 638 5.89 -24.87 -55.32
N LYS A 639 6.54 -24.99 -54.16
CA LYS A 639 7.97 -24.72 -53.95
C LYS A 639 8.50 -25.68 -52.90
N ALA A 640 9.66 -26.26 -53.13
CA ALA A 640 10.30 -27.16 -52.16
C ALA A 640 11.76 -26.77 -51.92
N THR A 641 12.32 -27.11 -50.76
CA THR A 641 13.76 -27.02 -50.52
C THR A 641 14.51 -28.08 -51.30
N SER A 642 15.81 -27.86 -51.55
CA SER A 642 16.63 -28.79 -52.33
C SER A 642 16.64 -30.21 -51.74
N GLY A 643 16.65 -30.36 -50.40
CA GLY A 643 16.67 -31.67 -49.76
C GLY A 643 15.47 -32.57 -50.12
N LEU A 644 14.29 -32.01 -50.44
CA LEU A 644 13.13 -32.78 -50.93
C LEU A 644 13.20 -33.10 -52.44
N LEU A 645 14.19 -32.58 -53.15
CA LEU A 645 14.37 -32.70 -54.61
C LEU A 645 15.68 -33.44 -54.98
N ASP A 646 16.62 -33.59 -54.05
CA ASP A 646 18.00 -34.02 -54.29
C ASP A 646 18.13 -35.49 -54.78
N SER A 647 17.07 -36.30 -54.68
CA SER A 647 17.03 -37.69 -55.16
C SER A 647 16.17 -37.90 -56.43
N GLY A 648 15.79 -36.80 -57.11
CA GLY A 648 14.92 -36.77 -58.29
C GLY A 648 13.50 -36.40 -57.88
N SER A 649 13.07 -35.18 -58.20
CA SER A 649 11.81 -34.53 -57.77
C SER A 649 10.76 -35.48 -57.21
N HIS A 650 10.38 -35.29 -55.95
CA HIS A 650 9.47 -36.21 -55.25
C HIS A 650 8.11 -35.62 -54.95
N ILE A 651 7.79 -34.40 -55.36
CA ILE A 651 6.48 -33.83 -55.04
C ILE A 651 5.45 -34.34 -56.05
N CYS A 652 4.30 -34.74 -55.53
CA CYS A 652 3.18 -35.18 -56.34
C CYS A 652 1.92 -34.38 -56.00
N ILE A 653 1.03 -34.25 -56.97
CA ILE A 653 -0.33 -33.74 -56.79
C ILE A 653 -1.33 -34.72 -57.38
N ALA A 654 -2.51 -34.82 -56.78
CA ALA A 654 -3.58 -35.68 -57.27
C ALA A 654 -4.96 -35.09 -57.04
N LEU A 655 -5.87 -35.51 -57.92
CA LEU A 655 -7.30 -35.49 -57.67
C LEU A 655 -7.76 -36.90 -57.35
N LEU A 656 -8.33 -37.06 -56.16
CA LEU A 656 -8.93 -38.30 -55.68
C LEU A 656 -10.45 -38.23 -55.87
N GLN A 657 -11.09 -39.35 -56.18
CA GLN A 657 -12.54 -39.45 -56.25
C GLN A 657 -13.05 -40.52 -55.29
N TRP A 658 -14.16 -40.22 -54.62
CA TRP A 658 -14.84 -41.12 -53.69
C TRP A 658 -16.16 -41.57 -54.31
N THR A 659 -16.45 -42.88 -54.24
CA THR A 659 -17.71 -43.45 -54.77
C THR A 659 -18.60 -44.08 -53.69
N GLY A 660 -18.29 -43.85 -52.40
CA GLY A 660 -19.10 -44.31 -51.28
C GLY A 660 -20.26 -43.36 -50.96
N THR A 661 -20.77 -43.43 -49.73
CA THR A 661 -21.81 -42.51 -49.25
C THR A 661 -21.30 -41.06 -49.28
N ALA A 662 -22.11 -40.16 -49.84
CA ALA A 662 -21.80 -38.74 -49.92
C ALA A 662 -21.47 -38.15 -48.54
N ASP A 663 -20.41 -37.34 -48.47
CA ASP A 663 -19.94 -36.60 -47.30
C ASP A 663 -19.58 -37.45 -46.08
N SER A 664 -19.57 -38.78 -46.24
CA SER A 664 -19.11 -39.76 -45.25
C SER A 664 -17.75 -40.34 -45.64
N VAL A 665 -16.87 -39.50 -46.18
CA VAL A 665 -15.50 -39.92 -46.54
C VAL A 665 -14.72 -40.24 -45.26
N ALA A 666 -13.88 -41.27 -45.32
CA ALA A 666 -13.02 -41.58 -44.18
C ALA A 666 -12.04 -40.42 -43.91
N ALA A 667 -11.50 -40.38 -42.70
CA ALA A 667 -10.66 -39.29 -42.28
C ALA A 667 -9.31 -39.27 -43.05
N ASP A 668 -8.59 -40.40 -43.04
CA ASP A 668 -7.34 -40.59 -43.80
C ASP A 668 -7.65 -41.31 -45.14
N PRO A 669 -7.27 -40.75 -46.31
CA PRO A 669 -7.48 -41.41 -47.59
C PRO A 669 -6.46 -42.53 -47.91
N ILE A 670 -5.41 -42.70 -47.10
CA ILE A 670 -4.26 -43.57 -47.36
C ILE A 670 -4.34 -44.82 -46.48
N SER A 671 -4.13 -45.97 -47.09
CA SER A 671 -4.00 -47.25 -46.37
C SER A 671 -2.54 -47.68 -46.20
N SER A 672 -1.66 -47.22 -47.11
CA SER A 672 -0.22 -47.43 -47.04
C SER A 672 0.51 -46.47 -47.98
N TRP A 673 1.61 -45.87 -47.51
CA TRP A 673 2.42 -44.91 -48.27
C TRP A 673 3.38 -45.56 -49.32
N GLY A 674 3.54 -46.88 -49.33
CA GLY A 674 4.34 -47.61 -50.34
C GLY A 674 5.86 -47.36 -50.23
N ALA A 675 6.66 -47.67 -51.27
CA ALA A 675 8.10 -47.35 -51.32
C ALA A 675 8.35 -45.97 -51.98
N ALA A 676 9.58 -45.46 -51.99
CA ALA A 676 9.87 -44.19 -52.67
C ALA A 676 9.73 -44.40 -54.18
N GLY A 677 9.16 -43.43 -54.89
CA GLY A 677 8.78 -43.52 -56.30
C GLY A 677 7.44 -44.22 -56.57
N THR A 678 6.68 -44.62 -55.54
CA THR A 678 5.36 -45.26 -55.71
C THR A 678 4.25 -44.46 -55.06
N ASN A 679 3.16 -44.23 -55.79
CA ASN A 679 1.98 -43.54 -55.26
C ASN A 679 1.40 -44.26 -54.02
N PRO A 680 0.87 -43.51 -53.04
CA PRO A 680 0.16 -44.09 -51.89
C PRO A 680 -1.00 -45.00 -52.31
N THR A 681 -1.17 -46.11 -51.60
CA THR A 681 -2.34 -46.98 -51.76
C THR A 681 -3.50 -46.38 -50.99
N LEU A 682 -4.61 -46.09 -51.68
CA LEU A 682 -5.78 -45.48 -51.07
C LEU A 682 -6.68 -46.52 -50.38
N ILE A 683 -7.41 -46.09 -49.36
CA ILE A 683 -8.43 -46.93 -48.70
C ILE A 683 -9.62 -47.22 -49.64
N THR A 684 -10.48 -48.15 -49.25
CA THR A 684 -11.72 -48.48 -49.97
C THR A 684 -12.57 -47.24 -50.27
N ASN A 685 -13.14 -47.20 -51.48
CA ASN A 685 -13.93 -46.11 -52.07
C ASN A 685 -13.15 -44.88 -52.54
N TRP A 686 -11.92 -44.64 -52.09
CA TRP A 686 -11.04 -43.63 -52.69
C TRP A 686 -10.27 -44.22 -53.89
N SER A 687 -10.17 -43.46 -54.97
CA SER A 687 -9.36 -43.81 -56.15
C SER A 687 -8.77 -42.55 -56.79
N TYR A 688 -7.65 -42.67 -57.49
CA TYR A 688 -7.09 -41.55 -58.25
C TYR A 688 -7.96 -41.27 -59.50
N ALA A 689 -8.50 -40.06 -59.59
CA ALA A 689 -9.10 -39.57 -60.83
C ALA A 689 -8.03 -39.09 -61.81
N GLY A 690 -6.95 -38.50 -61.28
CA GLY A 690 -5.74 -38.16 -62.00
C GLY A 690 -4.64 -37.75 -61.03
N TYR A 691 -3.38 -37.90 -61.42
CA TYR A 691 -2.22 -37.49 -60.63
C TYR A 691 -1.08 -37.07 -61.53
N SER A 692 -0.17 -36.27 -60.97
CA SER A 692 1.11 -35.94 -61.58
C SER A 692 2.18 -35.93 -60.49
N CYS A 693 3.32 -36.54 -60.79
CA CYS A 693 4.40 -36.75 -59.85
C CYS A 693 5.71 -36.20 -60.42
N ASN A 694 6.71 -36.14 -59.55
CA ASN A 694 8.02 -35.57 -59.84
C ASN A 694 7.99 -34.07 -60.17
N LEU A 695 7.18 -33.36 -59.40
CA LEU A 695 6.96 -31.93 -59.46
C LEU A 695 7.89 -31.21 -58.46
N GLY A 696 8.04 -29.90 -58.65
CA GLY A 696 8.76 -29.02 -57.73
C GLY A 696 10.01 -28.38 -58.35
N THR A 697 10.20 -27.10 -58.03
CA THR A 697 11.48 -26.39 -58.18
C THR A 697 11.79 -25.69 -56.85
N THR A 698 13.03 -25.25 -56.67
CA THR A 698 13.43 -24.41 -55.52
C THR A 698 12.86 -22.99 -55.58
N SER A 699 12.14 -22.65 -56.66
CA SER A 699 11.36 -21.42 -56.87
C SER A 699 9.87 -21.74 -57.01
N TRP A 700 9.02 -20.73 -56.82
CA TRP A 700 7.58 -20.88 -57.03
C TRP A 700 7.27 -21.20 -58.49
N ALA A 701 6.53 -22.29 -58.72
CA ALA A 701 6.04 -22.68 -60.04
C ALA A 701 4.61 -23.21 -59.95
N ASP A 702 3.79 -22.88 -60.96
CA ASP A 702 2.42 -23.36 -61.08
C ASP A 702 2.39 -24.73 -61.75
N TYR A 703 1.95 -25.75 -61.02
CA TYR A 703 1.74 -27.09 -61.55
C TYR A 703 0.27 -27.33 -61.82
N LYS A 704 -0.01 -28.02 -62.92
CA LYS A 704 -1.37 -28.23 -63.40
C LYS A 704 -1.66 -29.70 -63.64
N LEU A 705 -2.88 -30.10 -63.33
CA LEU A 705 -3.47 -31.36 -63.72
C LEU A 705 -4.73 -31.04 -64.53
N GLU A 706 -4.64 -31.20 -65.85
CA GLU A 706 -5.68 -30.74 -66.79
C GLU A 706 -6.41 -31.92 -67.43
N ASN A 707 -7.64 -31.68 -67.88
CA ASN A 707 -8.46 -32.66 -68.60
C ASN A 707 -8.73 -33.98 -67.81
N VAL A 708 -8.83 -33.88 -66.49
CA VAL A 708 -9.09 -35.03 -65.62
C VAL A 708 -10.54 -35.46 -65.74
N SER A 709 -10.79 -36.73 -66.04
CA SER A 709 -12.13 -37.29 -66.06
C SER A 709 -12.59 -37.63 -64.64
N ILE A 710 -13.71 -37.05 -64.21
CA ILE A 710 -14.33 -37.39 -62.92
C ILE A 710 -15.48 -38.37 -63.18
N SER A 711 -15.51 -39.48 -62.45
CA SER A 711 -16.56 -40.49 -62.58
C SER A 711 -17.96 -39.88 -62.38
N SER A 712 -18.94 -40.35 -63.15
CA SER A 712 -20.37 -40.02 -62.93
C SER A 712 -20.89 -40.52 -61.59
N SER A 713 -20.22 -41.50 -60.98
CA SER A 713 -20.55 -42.06 -59.67
C SER A 713 -19.76 -41.42 -58.52
N ALA A 714 -18.89 -40.44 -58.79
CA ALA A 714 -18.13 -39.76 -57.75
C ALA A 714 -19.07 -38.94 -56.86
N THR A 715 -19.14 -39.27 -55.58
CA THR A 715 -19.95 -38.57 -54.57
C THR A 715 -19.16 -37.50 -53.83
N ASN A 716 -17.83 -37.62 -53.74
CA ASN A 716 -16.91 -36.59 -53.27
C ASN A 716 -15.65 -36.56 -54.14
N ILE A 717 -14.91 -35.44 -54.09
CA ILE A 717 -13.59 -35.31 -54.71
C ILE A 717 -12.60 -34.86 -53.64
N GLY A 718 -11.32 -35.17 -53.80
CA GLY A 718 -10.27 -34.75 -52.88
C GLY A 718 -9.08 -34.18 -53.64
N VAL A 719 -8.46 -33.15 -53.09
CA VAL A 719 -7.20 -32.59 -53.60
C VAL A 719 -6.09 -33.03 -52.67
N MET A 720 -5.01 -33.57 -53.22
CA MET A 720 -3.88 -34.05 -52.44
C MET A 720 -2.57 -33.55 -53.04
N ALA A 721 -1.62 -33.20 -52.17
CA ALA A 721 -0.23 -33.02 -52.54
C ALA A 721 0.67 -33.65 -51.48
N TRP A 722 1.72 -34.35 -51.90
CA TRP A 722 2.61 -35.02 -50.97
C TRP A 722 4.06 -34.99 -51.45
N SER A 723 4.98 -35.12 -50.49
CA SER A 723 6.36 -35.49 -50.74
C SER A 723 6.48 -37.01 -50.79
N ASP A 724 6.99 -37.52 -51.90
CA ASP A 724 7.30 -38.93 -52.12
C ASP A 724 8.71 -39.31 -51.62
N ASP A 725 9.45 -38.32 -51.11
CA ASP A 725 10.82 -38.46 -50.64
C ASP A 725 10.88 -39.12 -49.25
N ARG A 726 11.91 -39.93 -49.05
CA ARG A 726 12.23 -40.56 -47.77
C ARG A 726 13.64 -40.24 -47.26
N SER A 727 14.36 -39.34 -47.91
CA SER A 727 15.68 -38.89 -47.48
C SER A 727 15.64 -37.47 -46.92
N THR A 728 14.74 -37.25 -45.95
CA THR A 728 14.38 -35.90 -45.51
C THR A 728 15.08 -35.48 -44.22
N THR A 729 15.46 -34.21 -44.15
CA THR A 729 16.13 -33.61 -42.99
C THR A 729 15.15 -32.78 -42.17
N ALA A 730 15.03 -33.11 -40.88
CA ALA A 730 14.14 -32.41 -39.97
C ALA A 730 14.42 -30.90 -39.93
N SER A 731 13.36 -30.09 -39.82
CA SER A 731 13.36 -28.62 -39.75
C SER A 731 13.89 -27.85 -40.97
N THR A 732 14.80 -28.43 -41.76
CA THR A 732 15.37 -27.76 -42.94
C THR A 732 14.59 -28.03 -44.21
N ASP A 733 14.04 -29.24 -44.34
CA ASP A 733 13.29 -29.62 -45.53
C ASP A 733 11.83 -29.20 -45.43
N ILE A 734 11.39 -28.48 -46.46
CA ILE A 734 10.10 -27.77 -46.47
C ILE A 734 9.44 -27.92 -47.83
N LEU A 735 8.19 -28.38 -47.83
CA LEU A 735 7.27 -28.29 -48.96
C LEU A 735 6.31 -27.12 -48.72
N ARG A 736 6.18 -26.24 -49.71
CA ARG A 736 5.20 -25.15 -49.70
C ARG A 736 4.18 -25.33 -50.80
N ILE A 737 2.92 -25.11 -50.44
CA ILE A 737 1.78 -25.05 -51.36
C ILE A 737 1.23 -23.63 -51.35
N GLY A 738 1.20 -22.99 -52.51
CA GLY A 738 0.90 -21.57 -52.64
C GLY A 738 -0.59 -21.25 -52.50
N GLY A 739 -0.90 -20.08 -51.94
CA GLY A 739 -2.25 -19.60 -51.64
C GLY A 739 -3.10 -19.18 -52.84
N TYR A 740 -3.20 -20.05 -53.85
CA TYR A 740 -4.25 -20.00 -54.87
C TYR A 740 -4.46 -21.37 -55.54
N VAL A 741 -4.52 -22.44 -54.74
CA VAL A 741 -4.90 -23.77 -55.24
C VAL A 741 -6.28 -23.70 -55.88
N THR A 742 -6.36 -23.99 -57.18
CA THR A 742 -7.55 -23.75 -57.98
C THR A 742 -8.06 -25.02 -58.63
N LEU A 743 -9.28 -25.43 -58.27
CA LEU A 743 -9.97 -26.56 -58.87
C LEU A 743 -11.22 -26.04 -59.59
N THR A 744 -11.29 -26.27 -60.89
CA THR A 744 -12.38 -25.75 -61.73
C THR A 744 -12.91 -26.84 -62.68
N GLN A 745 -14.15 -26.65 -63.13
CA GLN A 745 -14.72 -27.46 -64.21
C GLN A 745 -14.05 -27.08 -65.55
N GLY A 746 -13.70 -28.09 -66.35
CA GLY A 746 -13.16 -27.87 -67.69
C GLY A 746 -11.91 -28.69 -67.98
N VAL A 747 -11.44 -28.56 -69.22
CA VAL A 747 -10.29 -29.30 -69.76
C VAL A 747 -8.95 -28.59 -69.56
N ALA A 748 -8.98 -27.31 -69.16
CA ALA A 748 -7.80 -26.50 -68.86
C ALA A 748 -7.93 -25.90 -67.46
N ALA A 749 -6.82 -25.79 -66.75
CA ALA A 749 -6.80 -25.17 -65.43
C ALA A 749 -6.93 -23.65 -65.59
N ALA A 750 -7.90 -23.07 -64.87
CA ALA A 750 -8.07 -21.63 -64.83
C ALA A 750 -6.83 -20.94 -64.25
N PRO A 751 -6.59 -19.65 -64.57
CA PRO A 751 -5.63 -18.82 -63.85
C PRO A 751 -5.90 -18.83 -62.33
N ALA A 752 -4.93 -18.37 -61.54
CA ALA A 752 -5.06 -18.27 -60.08
C ALA A 752 -6.37 -17.56 -59.67
N ILE A 753 -7.25 -18.26 -58.94
CA ILE A 753 -8.49 -17.69 -58.40
C ILE A 753 -8.38 -17.61 -56.87
N VAL A 754 -8.34 -16.38 -56.37
CA VAL A 754 -8.40 -16.06 -54.94
C VAL A 754 -9.76 -15.44 -54.64
N LEU A 755 -10.53 -16.05 -53.73
CA LEU A 755 -11.79 -15.48 -53.26
C LEU A 755 -11.54 -14.37 -52.23
N PRO A 756 -12.43 -13.37 -52.12
CA PRO A 756 -12.41 -12.44 -51.00
C PRO A 756 -12.41 -13.21 -49.67
N ILE A 757 -11.61 -12.74 -48.70
CA ILE A 757 -11.35 -13.45 -47.44
C ILE A 757 -12.62 -13.85 -46.68
N GLU A 758 -13.67 -13.03 -46.74
CA GLU A 758 -14.99 -13.30 -46.14
C GLU A 758 -15.69 -14.52 -46.78
N ALA A 759 -15.63 -14.63 -48.11
CA ALA A 759 -16.21 -15.74 -48.84
C ALA A 759 -15.44 -17.04 -48.56
N GLU A 760 -14.11 -16.97 -48.46
CA GLU A 760 -13.29 -18.11 -48.08
C GLU A 760 -13.56 -18.55 -46.64
N ARG A 761 -13.67 -17.59 -45.70
CA ARG A 761 -13.98 -17.88 -44.30
C ARG A 761 -15.31 -18.61 -44.15
N VAL A 762 -16.37 -18.15 -44.83
CA VAL A 762 -17.68 -18.83 -44.79
C VAL A 762 -17.60 -20.29 -45.26
N ARG A 763 -16.76 -20.59 -46.25
CA ARG A 763 -16.54 -21.97 -46.72
C ARG A 763 -15.75 -22.82 -45.74
N CYS A 764 -14.88 -22.20 -44.93
CA CYS A 764 -14.06 -22.87 -43.91
C CYS A 764 -14.83 -23.12 -42.60
N LEU A 765 -15.86 -22.32 -42.30
CA LEU A 765 -16.70 -22.50 -41.10
C LEU A 765 -17.36 -23.88 -41.03
N TRP A 766 -17.46 -24.64 -42.12
CA TRP A 766 -17.97 -26.02 -42.07
C TRP A 766 -16.99 -27.01 -41.40
N TYR A 767 -15.71 -26.64 -41.25
CA TYR A 767 -14.64 -27.47 -40.67
C TYR A 767 -14.24 -27.04 -39.27
N TYR A 768 -14.32 -25.75 -38.97
CA TYR A 768 -13.98 -25.22 -37.66
C TYR A 768 -14.73 -23.91 -37.43
N GLN A 769 -15.30 -23.75 -36.24
CA GLN A 769 -15.95 -22.51 -35.82
C GLN A 769 -15.49 -22.16 -34.41
N THR A 770 -15.15 -20.89 -34.21
CA THR A 770 -14.93 -20.30 -32.89
C THR A 770 -16.08 -19.36 -32.57
N TYR A 771 -16.49 -19.34 -31.32
CA TYR A 771 -17.58 -18.50 -30.83
C TYR A 771 -17.10 -17.59 -29.71
N ASN A 772 -17.06 -16.28 -29.95
CA ASN A 772 -16.54 -15.30 -28.99
C ASN A 772 -17.60 -14.38 -28.36
N ASP A 773 -18.84 -14.34 -28.87
CA ASP A 773 -19.88 -13.41 -28.42
C ASP A 773 -20.99 -14.09 -27.60
N GLY A 774 -21.37 -13.47 -26.47
CA GLY A 774 -22.32 -13.99 -25.49
C GLY A 774 -23.66 -14.43 -26.11
N PHE A 775 -24.05 -15.68 -25.84
CA PHE A 775 -25.15 -16.35 -26.52
C PHE A 775 -26.42 -16.46 -25.67
N ILE A 776 -27.58 -16.46 -26.33
CA ILE A 776 -28.89 -16.72 -25.71
C ILE A 776 -29.14 -18.22 -25.75
N PHE A 777 -28.98 -18.89 -24.60
CA PHE A 777 -29.35 -20.29 -24.50
C PHE A 777 -30.85 -20.44 -24.19
N SER A 778 -31.58 -21.14 -25.07
CA SER A 778 -32.94 -21.60 -24.77
C SER A 778 -32.85 -22.96 -24.06
N GLY A 779 -33.39 -23.06 -22.84
CA GLY A 779 -33.42 -24.32 -22.10
C GLY A 779 -34.81 -24.70 -21.61
N ASN A 780 -35.09 -26.00 -21.57
CA ASN A 780 -36.24 -26.58 -20.89
C ASN A 780 -35.77 -27.18 -19.56
N VAL A 781 -36.55 -26.95 -18.50
CA VAL A 781 -36.29 -27.54 -17.18
C VAL A 781 -37.08 -28.84 -17.08
N THR A 782 -36.36 -29.97 -17.06
CA THR A 782 -36.96 -31.27 -16.78
C THR A 782 -36.17 -31.87 -15.61
N SER A 783 -36.84 -32.09 -14.48
CA SER A 783 -36.28 -32.85 -13.34
C SER A 783 -34.98 -32.29 -12.73
N GLY A 784 -34.86 -30.97 -12.51
CA GLY A 784 -33.67 -30.35 -11.89
C GLY A 784 -32.44 -30.24 -12.79
N THR A 785 -32.60 -30.60 -14.06
CA THR A 785 -31.56 -30.57 -15.09
C THR A 785 -31.82 -29.43 -16.08
N TYR A 786 -30.80 -28.60 -16.33
CA TYR A 786 -30.84 -27.57 -17.37
C TYR A 786 -30.16 -28.09 -18.64
N GLN A 787 -30.87 -28.03 -19.75
CA GLN A 787 -30.32 -28.32 -21.07
C GLN A 787 -30.22 -27.03 -21.89
N TYR A 788 -29.08 -26.84 -22.54
CA TYR A 788 -28.77 -25.67 -23.35
C TYR A 788 -28.34 -26.13 -24.74
N SER A 789 -28.81 -25.44 -25.77
CA SER A 789 -28.46 -25.71 -27.17
C SER A 789 -27.80 -24.47 -27.79
N LEU A 790 -26.64 -24.65 -28.41
CA LEU A 790 -25.96 -23.69 -29.26
C LEU A 790 -26.10 -24.16 -30.71
N ALA A 791 -26.70 -23.35 -31.58
CA ALA A 791 -26.76 -23.65 -33.01
C ALA A 791 -25.50 -23.14 -33.71
N TRP A 792 -24.92 -23.98 -34.57
CA TRP A 792 -23.78 -23.55 -35.39
C TRP A 792 -24.26 -22.55 -36.46
N LEU A 793 -23.43 -21.57 -36.80
CA LEU A 793 -23.75 -20.50 -37.74
C LEU A 793 -23.94 -21.11 -39.13
N PHE A 794 -23.13 -22.11 -39.41
CA PHE A 794 -23.30 -23.05 -40.50
C PHE A 794 -23.23 -24.48 -39.97
N PRO A 795 -23.97 -25.45 -40.54
CA PRO A 795 -23.80 -26.84 -40.17
C PRO A 795 -22.35 -27.30 -40.43
N LEU A 796 -21.74 -27.90 -39.44
CA LEU A 796 -20.44 -28.57 -39.54
C LEU A 796 -20.56 -29.83 -40.40
N ARG A 797 -19.45 -30.22 -41.02
CA ARG A 797 -19.37 -31.38 -41.93
C ARG A 797 -19.74 -32.72 -41.28
N THR A 798 -19.22 -32.96 -40.08
CA THR A 798 -19.48 -34.15 -39.25
C THR A 798 -19.88 -33.71 -37.84
N SER A 799 -20.18 -34.64 -36.94
CA SER A 799 -20.37 -34.29 -35.54
C SER A 799 -19.02 -33.82 -34.96
N PRO A 800 -18.93 -32.62 -34.37
CA PRO A 800 -17.65 -32.13 -33.86
C PRO A 800 -17.28 -32.75 -32.52
N SER A 801 -15.98 -32.83 -32.28
CA SER A 801 -15.40 -32.83 -30.94
C SER A 801 -15.42 -31.39 -30.40
N VAL A 802 -16.05 -31.22 -29.24
CA VAL A 802 -16.11 -29.92 -28.56
C VAL A 802 -15.38 -30.08 -27.25
N THR A 803 -14.43 -29.18 -26.97
CA THR A 803 -13.77 -29.09 -25.67
C THR A 803 -14.27 -27.83 -24.97
N LEU A 804 -14.62 -27.97 -23.70
CA LEU A 804 -15.07 -26.86 -22.85
C LEU A 804 -13.88 -26.45 -21.98
N SER A 805 -12.98 -25.62 -22.50
CA SER A 805 -11.71 -25.28 -21.84
C SER A 805 -11.83 -24.22 -20.74
N ASP A 806 -12.83 -23.32 -20.75
CA ASP A 806 -12.92 -22.24 -19.74
C ASP A 806 -14.36 -21.87 -19.30
N LEU A 807 -15.24 -22.85 -19.06
CA LEU A 807 -16.56 -22.54 -18.47
C LEU A 807 -16.43 -22.20 -16.98
N ALA A 808 -16.05 -20.95 -16.70
CA ALA A 808 -16.03 -20.39 -15.36
C ALA A 808 -17.45 -20.44 -14.76
N ASN A 809 -17.54 -20.92 -13.50
CA ASN A 809 -18.76 -20.96 -12.70
C ASN A 809 -19.29 -19.54 -12.45
N ASN A 810 -20.06 -19.00 -13.38
CA ASN A 810 -20.83 -17.77 -13.19
C ASN A 810 -22.02 -18.03 -12.23
N GLY A 811 -21.74 -18.24 -10.94
CA GLY A 811 -22.73 -18.16 -9.86
C GLY A 811 -23.66 -19.36 -9.64
N PHE A 812 -23.37 -20.55 -10.18
CA PHE A 812 -24.20 -21.76 -9.97
C PHE A 812 -23.53 -22.77 -9.01
N PRO A 813 -24.28 -23.44 -8.11
CA PRO A 813 -23.74 -24.47 -7.23
C PRO A 813 -23.36 -25.77 -7.98
N ALA A 814 -22.08 -26.11 -7.88
CA ALA A 814 -21.38 -27.40 -8.04
C ALA A 814 -21.90 -28.47 -9.05
N SER A 815 -21.50 -28.35 -10.32
CA SER A 815 -21.01 -29.45 -11.19
C SER A 815 -20.56 -28.90 -12.55
N ALA A 816 -19.51 -29.46 -13.16
CA ALA A 816 -19.07 -29.04 -14.49
C ALA A 816 -20.15 -29.36 -15.55
N PRO A 817 -20.38 -28.49 -16.54
CA PRO A 817 -21.29 -28.77 -17.63
C PRO A 817 -20.83 -30.01 -18.42
N THR A 818 -21.76 -30.89 -18.77
CA THR A 818 -21.51 -32.10 -19.57
C THR A 818 -22.04 -31.91 -20.98
N ILE A 819 -21.26 -32.27 -21.99
CA ILE A 819 -21.72 -32.29 -23.38
C ILE A 819 -22.64 -33.51 -23.55
N ASN A 820 -23.89 -33.27 -23.90
CA ASN A 820 -24.89 -34.31 -24.09
C ASN A 820 -24.91 -34.84 -25.53
N ALA A 821 -24.77 -33.94 -26.49
CA ALA A 821 -24.72 -34.27 -27.91
C ALA A 821 -24.08 -33.12 -28.69
N ALA A 822 -23.08 -33.44 -29.49
CA ALA A 822 -22.55 -32.55 -30.51
C ALA A 822 -23.02 -33.07 -31.87
N THR A 823 -23.96 -32.38 -32.51
CA THR A 823 -24.43 -32.74 -33.86
C THR A 823 -23.89 -31.73 -34.87
N PRO A 824 -23.89 -32.07 -36.17
CA PRO A 824 -23.48 -31.16 -37.24
C PRO A 824 -24.19 -29.79 -37.23
N THR A 825 -25.37 -29.67 -36.62
CA THR A 825 -26.16 -28.43 -36.61
C THR A 825 -26.20 -27.70 -35.27
N GLN A 826 -25.85 -28.37 -34.17
CA GLN A 826 -25.92 -27.77 -32.84
C GLN A 826 -25.07 -28.54 -31.82
N LEU A 827 -24.62 -27.84 -30.79
CA LEU A 827 -24.08 -28.41 -29.56
C LEU A 827 -25.14 -28.35 -28.46
N ARG A 828 -25.39 -29.49 -27.79
CA ARG A 828 -26.22 -29.56 -26.59
C ARG A 828 -25.37 -29.85 -25.36
N VAL A 829 -25.47 -28.96 -24.39
CA VAL A 829 -24.78 -29.06 -23.10
C VAL A 829 -25.82 -29.14 -21.99
N GLN A 830 -25.52 -29.92 -20.96
CA GLN A 830 -26.36 -30.08 -19.78
C GLN A 830 -25.61 -29.66 -18.52
N LYS A 831 -26.34 -29.05 -17.59
CA LYS A 831 -25.86 -28.81 -16.23
C LYS A 831 -26.92 -29.28 -15.24
N VAL A 832 -26.51 -30.08 -14.26
CA VAL A 832 -27.39 -30.53 -13.18
C VAL A 832 -27.40 -29.47 -12.09
N SER A 833 -28.58 -29.09 -11.60
CA SER A 833 -28.72 -28.20 -10.45
C SER A 833 -29.40 -28.91 -9.29
N SER A 834 -29.06 -28.51 -8.07
CA SER A 834 -29.63 -29.06 -6.84
C SER A 834 -30.94 -28.38 -6.38
N GLY A 835 -31.64 -27.62 -7.24
CA GLY A 835 -32.83 -26.85 -6.84
C GLY A 835 -33.91 -26.69 -7.92
N THR A 836 -35.18 -26.68 -7.51
CA THR A 836 -36.36 -26.47 -8.36
C THR A 836 -36.59 -24.99 -8.66
N THR A 837 -36.13 -24.51 -9.82
CA THR A 837 -36.58 -23.22 -10.38
C THR A 837 -37.12 -23.43 -11.79
N THR A 838 -38.43 -23.34 -11.93
CA THR A 838 -39.15 -23.45 -13.21
C THR A 838 -39.28 -22.06 -13.83
N GLY A 839 -38.74 -21.86 -15.06
CA GLY A 839 -39.12 -20.73 -15.91
C GLY A 839 -38.19 -19.50 -15.98
N ALA A 840 -36.90 -19.59 -15.63
CA ALA A 840 -35.96 -18.46 -15.79
C ALA A 840 -35.12 -18.57 -17.07
N ILE A 841 -35.06 -17.47 -17.85
CA ILE A 841 -34.11 -17.27 -18.96
C ILE A 841 -32.80 -16.78 -18.33
N PHE A 842 -31.73 -17.55 -18.47
CA PHE A 842 -30.40 -17.20 -17.95
C PHE A 842 -29.48 -16.79 -19.09
N PHE A 843 -28.85 -15.63 -18.97
CA PHE A 843 -27.82 -15.17 -19.89
C PHE A 843 -26.47 -15.71 -19.43
N PHE A 844 -25.80 -16.49 -20.28
CA PHE A 844 -24.46 -17.01 -20.01
C PHE A 844 -23.45 -16.33 -20.92
N GLY A 845 -22.44 -15.71 -20.33
CA GLY A 845 -21.18 -15.47 -21.02
C GLY A 845 -20.36 -16.76 -20.98
N ILE A 846 -20.22 -17.43 -22.11
CA ILE A 846 -19.23 -18.51 -22.26
C ILE A 846 -18.04 -17.91 -23.01
N PRO A 847 -16.84 -17.87 -22.42
CA PRO A 847 -15.64 -17.56 -23.20
C PRO A 847 -15.33 -18.76 -24.12
N ALA A 848 -15.19 -18.48 -25.41
CA ALA A 848 -14.68 -19.36 -26.47
C ALA A 848 -15.15 -20.83 -26.44
N VAL A 849 -16.14 -21.17 -27.28
CA VAL A 849 -16.41 -22.57 -27.62
C VAL A 849 -15.81 -22.86 -28.99
N ASP A 850 -14.92 -23.84 -29.02
CA ASP A 850 -14.27 -24.32 -30.23
C ASP A 850 -14.88 -25.66 -30.63
N ALA A 851 -15.31 -25.75 -31.89
CA ALA A 851 -15.84 -26.97 -32.47
C ALA A 851 -14.89 -27.46 -33.56
N ASP A 852 -14.29 -28.63 -33.30
CA ASP A 852 -13.30 -29.26 -34.16
C ASP A 852 -13.84 -30.59 -34.72
N LEU A 853 -13.56 -30.92 -35.99
CA LEU A 853 -14.14 -32.03 -36.74
C LEU A 853 -13.25 -33.23 -36.99
#